data_AF-A0A3Q2PNR4-F1
#
_entry.id   AF-A0A3Q2PNR4-F1
#
_cell.length_a   1.000
_cell.length_b   1.000
_cell.length_c   1.000
_cell.angle_alpha   90.00
_cell.angle_beta   90.00
_cell.angle_gamma   90.00
#
_symmetry.space_group_name_H-M   'P 1'
#
loop_
_entity.id
_entity.type
_entity.pdbx_description
1 polymer ?
#
loop_
_entity_poly.entity_id
_entity_poly.type
_entity_poly.pdbx_seq_one_letter_code
_entity_poly.pdbx_strand_id
1 'polypeptide(L)'
;MLLRQWDSKHVLPVSTSRIFGGLILDVKRKVPFYWSDIKDSLNLQCLASVLFLYCACMSPVITFGGLLGEATKGNISAIESLFGASLTGVAYSLFSGQPLTILGSTGPVLVFEKILFKFCKDYGLSYLSLRTSIGLWTAFLCLLLVATDASSLVCYITRFTEEAFAALICIIFIYEALEKLFHLGEYYPVNMQNNLDNLTFYSCQCSPPANASDQLLEHWNRTGYDISDSIPWSSFNVSMCKYLHGEFVGPACGHHGPYIPDVLFWSIILFFTTFFLSSFLKQFKTDRYFPTKVRSTISDFAVFLTIMIMVVVDYLMGIPSPKLHVPDRFEPTSKNRGWLMDPLGENPWWTLLVAAIPALLCTILIFMDQQITAVIINRKEHKLKKGCGYHLDLLIVAIMLGVCSIMGLPWFVAATVLSISHVNSLKVESGCSAPGEQPKFLGIREQRVTGFLIFTLMGCSVFMTSVLKFIPMPVLYGVFLYMGASSLKGIQFFDRIKLFGMPAKHQPDLIYLRYVPLWKVHVFTLVQLTCLVLLWVIKASAAAVVFPMMVLALVFIRKLLDLMFTKRELSWLDDLMPESKKKTEDDKKKKAREKLEEESRLVEEEERKLKVSFEGSNLLSIPVNSFSGSSDSDGLVVNISDEMVQTAVWKAVNSSAEFCAQPVRRSGSQEKVACVRVDVSPDSPGEASTTETFL
;
A
#
# COMPACT_ATOMS: atom_id res chain seq x y z
N MET A 1 -21.83 -25.89 9.94
CA MET A 1 -22.57 -24.71 10.46
C MET A 1 -21.64 -23.60 10.97
N LEU A 2 -20.67 -23.88 11.86
CA LEU A 2 -19.81 -22.86 12.48
C LEU A 2 -19.19 -21.82 11.53
N LEU A 3 -18.79 -22.20 10.30
CA LEU A 3 -18.31 -21.26 9.28
C LEU A 3 -19.33 -20.14 8.95
N ARG A 4 -20.61 -20.47 8.72
CA ARG A 4 -21.67 -19.46 8.48
C ARG A 4 -21.91 -18.54 9.68
N GLN A 5 -21.53 -18.96 10.88
CA GLN A 5 -21.68 -18.16 12.10
C GLN A 5 -20.45 -17.25 12.34
N TRP A 6 -19.32 -17.54 11.71
CA TRP A 6 -18.18 -16.63 11.57
C TRP A 6 -18.44 -15.54 10.53
N ASP A 7 -18.98 -15.89 9.35
CA ASP A 7 -19.35 -14.93 8.29
C ASP A 7 -20.24 -13.80 8.82
N SER A 8 -21.20 -14.13 9.69
CA SER A 8 -22.20 -13.19 10.23
C SER A 8 -21.64 -12.00 11.06
N LYS A 9 -20.32 -11.93 11.31
CA LYS A 9 -19.65 -10.78 11.95
C LYS A 9 -18.48 -10.22 11.13
N HIS A 10 -18.26 -10.71 9.91
CA HIS A 10 -17.17 -10.31 9.03
C HIS A 10 -17.72 -9.57 7.81
N VAL A 11 -17.14 -8.42 7.47
CA VAL A 11 -17.48 -7.67 6.24
C VAL A 11 -16.71 -8.27 5.07
N LEU A 12 -17.05 -9.51 4.74
CA LEU A 12 -16.54 -10.27 3.60
C LEU A 12 -17.64 -10.43 2.55
N PRO A 13 -17.29 -10.55 1.25
CA PRO A 13 -18.25 -10.77 0.19
C PRO A 13 -18.91 -12.15 0.33
N VAL A 14 -20.14 -12.19 0.83
CA VAL A 14 -20.97 -13.39 0.86
C VAL A 14 -21.41 -13.69 -0.58
N SER A 15 -20.85 -14.75 -1.17
CA SER A 15 -21.28 -15.24 -2.48
C SER A 15 -22.78 -15.49 -2.48
N THR A 16 -23.49 -14.77 -3.34
CA THR A 16 -24.94 -14.81 -3.45
C THR A 16 -25.30 -15.64 -4.66
N SER A 17 -26.21 -16.61 -4.52
CA SER A 17 -26.67 -17.47 -5.63
C SER A 17 -27.62 -16.75 -6.61
N ARG A 18 -27.37 -15.46 -6.87
CA ARG A 18 -28.07 -14.58 -7.81
C ARG A 18 -27.03 -13.71 -8.50
N ILE A 19 -27.09 -13.64 -9.83
CA ILE A 19 -26.23 -12.79 -10.66
C ILE A 19 -26.35 -11.33 -10.18
N PHE A 20 -25.22 -10.63 -10.03
CA PHE A 20 -25.11 -9.28 -9.44
C PHE A 20 -25.57 -9.14 -7.96
N GLY A 21 -25.73 -10.26 -7.24
CA GLY A 21 -26.13 -10.24 -5.83
C GLY A 21 -25.17 -9.46 -4.92
N GLY A 22 -23.85 -9.69 -5.04
CA GLY A 22 -22.84 -8.95 -4.29
C GLY A 22 -22.85 -7.44 -4.59
N LEU A 23 -22.99 -7.06 -5.87
CA LEU A 23 -23.02 -5.67 -6.31
C LEU A 23 -24.19 -4.88 -5.70
N ILE A 24 -25.41 -5.43 -5.73
CA ILE A 24 -26.61 -4.76 -5.20
C ILE A 24 -26.48 -4.54 -3.67
N LEU A 25 -25.86 -5.48 -2.95
CA LEU A 25 -25.58 -5.36 -1.52
C LEU A 25 -24.54 -4.28 -1.22
N ASP A 26 -23.46 -4.20 -2.01
CA ASP A 26 -22.42 -3.18 -1.86
C ASP A 26 -22.95 -1.76 -2.16
N VAL A 27 -23.74 -1.59 -3.23
CA VAL A 27 -24.41 -0.32 -3.55
C VAL A 27 -25.37 0.10 -2.42
N LYS A 28 -26.25 -0.82 -1.97
CA LYS A 28 -27.21 -0.53 -0.89
C LYS A 28 -26.51 -0.16 0.43
N ARG A 29 -25.28 -0.65 0.67
CA ARG A 29 -24.46 -0.30 1.83
C ARG A 29 -23.83 1.10 1.71
N LYS A 30 -23.45 1.55 0.51
CA LYS A 30 -22.73 2.82 0.29
C LYS A 30 -23.64 4.04 0.08
N VAL A 31 -24.77 3.91 -0.60
CA VAL A 31 -25.71 5.02 -0.90
C VAL A 31 -26.01 5.95 0.30
N PRO A 32 -26.40 5.48 1.51
CA PRO A 32 -26.77 6.38 2.61
C PRO A 32 -25.60 7.22 3.15
N PHE A 33 -24.34 6.83 2.91
CA PHE A 33 -23.17 7.57 3.38
C PHE A 33 -22.70 8.68 2.43
N TYR A 34 -23.22 8.74 1.19
CA TYR A 34 -22.74 9.67 0.15
C TYR A 34 -22.80 11.15 0.59
N TRP A 35 -23.85 11.56 1.29
CA TRP A 35 -23.97 12.93 1.82
C TRP A 35 -23.04 13.19 3.03
N SER A 36 -22.74 12.16 3.83
CA SER A 36 -21.70 12.22 4.87
C SER A 36 -20.33 12.43 4.24
N ASP A 37 -20.01 11.69 3.17
CA ASP A 37 -18.73 11.78 2.45
C ASP A 37 -18.42 13.20 1.92
N ILE A 38 -19.44 14.05 1.72
CA ILE A 38 -19.29 15.46 1.32
C ILE A 38 -19.19 16.37 2.56
N LYS A 39 -20.01 16.14 3.60
CA LYS A 39 -19.95 16.95 4.83
C LYS A 39 -18.65 16.74 5.62
N ASP A 40 -18.09 15.53 5.57
CA ASP A 40 -16.86 15.13 6.26
C ASP A 40 -15.57 15.77 5.67
N SER A 41 -15.62 16.34 4.46
CA SER A 41 -14.43 16.86 3.75
C SER A 41 -14.11 18.33 4.02
N LEU A 42 -14.98 19.08 4.71
CA LEU A 42 -14.82 20.53 4.97
C LEU A 42 -13.82 20.80 6.10
N ASN A 43 -12.57 20.34 5.95
CA ASN A 43 -11.52 20.48 6.94
C ASN A 43 -10.17 20.84 6.29
N LEU A 44 -9.37 21.67 6.97
CA LEU A 44 -8.07 22.12 6.47
C LEU A 44 -7.10 20.96 6.15
N GLN A 45 -7.18 19.85 6.90
CA GLN A 45 -6.41 18.62 6.62
C GLN A 45 -6.75 18.00 5.26
N CYS A 46 -7.99 18.14 4.78
CA CYS A 46 -8.41 17.64 3.46
C CYS A 46 -7.84 18.50 2.34
N LEU A 47 -7.76 19.83 2.52
CA LEU A 47 -7.07 20.72 1.58
C LEU A 47 -5.55 20.42 1.51
N ALA A 48 -4.90 20.21 2.66
CA ALA A 48 -3.50 19.78 2.71
C ALA A 48 -3.27 18.45 1.96
N SER A 49 -4.18 17.49 2.15
CA SER A 49 -4.17 16.19 1.46
C SER A 49 -4.30 16.35 -0.06
N VAL A 50 -5.22 17.19 -0.56
CA VAL A 50 -5.38 17.47 -2.00
C VAL A 50 -4.09 18.02 -2.61
N LEU A 51 -3.49 19.06 -2.00
CA LEU A 51 -2.31 19.72 -2.55
C LEU A 51 -1.07 18.81 -2.55
N PHE A 52 -0.87 18.02 -1.50
CA PHE A 52 0.18 16.99 -1.46
C PHE A 52 -0.04 15.92 -2.53
N LEU A 53 -1.23 15.34 -2.61
CA LEU A 53 -1.51 14.21 -3.50
C LEU A 53 -1.56 14.64 -4.97
N TYR A 54 -1.98 15.85 -5.29
CA TYR A 54 -1.88 16.41 -6.64
C TYR A 54 -0.43 16.33 -7.17
N CYS A 55 0.55 16.87 -6.43
CA CYS A 55 1.96 16.77 -6.80
C CYS A 55 2.47 15.31 -6.84
N ALA A 56 2.04 14.48 -5.88
CA ALA A 56 2.46 13.09 -5.76
C ALA A 56 1.91 12.18 -6.88
N CYS A 57 0.69 12.43 -7.35
CA CYS A 57 0.03 11.68 -8.42
C CYS A 57 0.43 12.15 -9.82
N MET A 58 0.82 13.42 -9.99
CA MET A 58 1.15 13.98 -11.30
C MET A 58 2.47 13.46 -11.87
N SER A 59 3.50 13.36 -11.02
CA SER A 59 4.83 12.91 -11.44
C SER A 59 4.87 11.45 -11.96
N PRO A 60 4.21 10.46 -11.34
CA PRO A 60 4.07 9.12 -11.92
C PRO A 60 3.31 9.12 -13.24
N VAL A 61 2.20 9.87 -13.36
CA VAL A 61 1.40 9.94 -14.59
C VAL A 61 2.21 10.51 -15.76
N ILE A 62 2.98 11.57 -15.52
CA ILE A 62 3.86 12.16 -16.56
C ILE A 62 5.05 11.25 -16.88
N THR A 63 5.73 10.68 -15.87
CA THR A 63 6.92 9.84 -16.14
C THR A 63 6.55 8.52 -16.81
N PHE A 64 5.47 7.84 -16.41
CA PHE A 64 4.98 6.66 -17.14
C PHE A 64 4.41 7.01 -18.52
N GLY A 65 3.76 8.16 -18.68
CA GLY A 65 3.28 8.62 -19.98
C GLY A 65 4.40 8.99 -20.96
N GLY A 66 5.51 9.53 -20.46
CA GLY A 66 6.73 9.76 -21.25
C GLY A 66 7.40 8.46 -21.68
N LEU A 67 7.56 7.51 -20.75
CA LEU A 67 8.10 6.17 -21.04
C LEU A 67 7.22 5.38 -22.02
N LEU A 68 5.89 5.55 -21.94
CA LEU A 68 4.94 4.98 -22.92
C LEU A 68 5.06 5.67 -24.28
N GLY A 69 5.29 6.99 -24.31
CA GLY A 69 5.58 7.75 -25.54
C GLY A 69 6.81 7.24 -26.26
N GLU A 70 7.92 7.08 -25.53
CA GLU A 70 9.16 6.52 -26.08
C GLU A 70 8.96 5.06 -26.54
N ALA A 71 8.37 4.21 -25.69
CA ALA A 71 8.14 2.80 -26.01
C ALA A 71 7.20 2.57 -27.21
N THR A 72 6.21 3.45 -27.43
CA THR A 72 5.22 3.33 -28.52
C THR A 72 5.52 4.22 -29.74
N LYS A 73 6.70 4.85 -29.81
CA LYS A 73 7.09 5.82 -30.86
C LYS A 73 6.09 6.99 -31.03
N GLY A 74 5.55 7.50 -29.91
CA GLY A 74 4.62 8.63 -29.92
C GLY A 74 3.17 8.29 -30.29
N ASN A 75 2.77 7.02 -30.28
CA ASN A 75 1.36 6.65 -30.51
C ASN A 75 0.46 6.96 -29.29
N ILE A 76 1.01 6.96 -28.09
CA ILE A 76 0.38 7.38 -26.82
C ILE A 76 1.44 8.07 -25.97
N SER A 77 1.20 9.30 -25.50
CA SER A 77 2.19 10.14 -24.82
C SER A 77 1.74 10.54 -23.40
N ALA A 78 2.47 11.49 -22.81
CA ALA A 78 2.18 12.04 -21.49
C ALA A 78 0.82 12.75 -21.41
N ILE A 79 0.27 13.26 -22.52
CA ILE A 79 -0.98 14.03 -22.47
C ILE A 79 -2.24 13.15 -22.53
N GLU A 80 -2.25 12.08 -23.32
CA GLU A 80 -3.26 11.04 -23.26
C GLU A 80 -3.24 10.36 -21.88
N SER A 81 -2.06 10.23 -21.28
CA SER A 81 -1.88 9.74 -19.91
C SER A 81 -2.47 10.69 -18.86
N LEU A 82 -2.21 11.99 -18.96
CA LEU A 82 -2.77 13.00 -18.05
C LEU A 82 -4.30 13.08 -18.16
N PHE A 83 -4.82 13.13 -19.39
CA PHE A 83 -6.26 13.19 -19.65
C PHE A 83 -6.98 11.93 -19.14
N GLY A 84 -6.47 10.75 -19.47
CA GLY A 84 -7.03 9.48 -18.99
C GLY A 84 -7.00 9.34 -17.47
N ALA A 85 -5.94 9.81 -16.81
CA ALA A 85 -5.88 9.85 -15.34
C ALA A 85 -6.97 10.75 -14.74
N SER A 86 -7.20 11.94 -15.33
CA SER A 86 -8.26 12.85 -14.86
C SER A 86 -9.66 12.26 -15.06
N LEU A 87 -9.96 11.70 -16.24
CA LEU A 87 -11.27 11.16 -16.59
C LEU A 87 -11.63 9.94 -15.72
N THR A 88 -10.74 8.94 -15.67
CA THR A 88 -10.96 7.72 -14.88
C THR A 88 -11.02 8.01 -13.39
N GLY A 89 -10.14 8.88 -12.90
CA GLY A 89 -10.06 9.24 -11.48
C GLY A 89 -11.25 10.06 -10.99
N VAL A 90 -11.77 11.01 -11.78
CA VAL A 90 -13.02 11.72 -11.45
C VAL A 90 -14.17 10.74 -11.37
N ALA A 91 -14.40 9.91 -12.40
CA ALA A 91 -15.48 8.93 -12.41
C ALA A 91 -15.37 7.92 -11.24
N TYR A 92 -14.17 7.42 -10.96
CA TYR A 92 -13.92 6.51 -9.83
C TYR A 92 -14.19 7.20 -8.48
N SER A 93 -13.72 8.43 -8.26
CA SER A 93 -13.95 9.14 -6.99
C SER A 93 -15.44 9.33 -6.67
N LEU A 94 -16.26 9.57 -7.69
CA LEU A 94 -17.71 9.71 -7.57
C LEU A 94 -18.40 8.36 -7.30
N PHE A 95 -18.16 7.33 -8.12
CA PHE A 95 -18.98 6.11 -8.12
C PHE A 95 -18.40 4.90 -7.38
N SER A 96 -17.14 4.96 -6.92
CA SER A 96 -16.47 3.84 -6.22
C SER A 96 -17.15 3.41 -4.93
N GLY A 97 -16.97 2.13 -4.60
CA GLY A 97 -17.15 1.57 -3.28
C GLY A 97 -16.13 2.16 -2.30
N GLN A 98 -14.84 2.21 -2.64
CA GLN A 98 -13.79 2.76 -1.79
C GLN A 98 -13.07 3.97 -2.43
N PRO A 99 -13.52 5.22 -2.13
CA PRO A 99 -12.98 6.45 -2.73
C PRO A 99 -11.64 6.91 -2.13
N LEU A 100 -11.10 6.20 -1.14
CA LEU A 100 -9.73 6.41 -0.66
C LEU A 100 -8.69 5.81 -1.64
N THR A 101 -9.11 4.89 -2.51
CA THR A 101 -8.27 4.31 -3.56
C THR A 101 -8.04 5.32 -4.68
N ILE A 102 -6.78 5.50 -5.07
CA ILE A 102 -6.36 6.39 -6.17
C ILE A 102 -5.97 5.53 -7.38
N LEU A 103 -6.60 5.78 -8.52
CA LEU A 103 -6.21 5.17 -9.80
C LEU A 103 -4.92 5.82 -10.35
N GLY A 104 -4.08 5.02 -11.00
CA GLY A 104 -2.84 5.45 -11.64
C GLY A 104 -2.39 4.46 -12.71
N SER A 105 -1.36 4.82 -13.47
CA SER A 105 -0.64 3.86 -14.33
C SER A 105 0.27 3.01 -13.45
N THR A 106 0.32 1.69 -13.68
CA THR A 106 1.16 0.76 -12.91
C THR A 106 2.22 0.13 -13.82
N GLY A 107 3.40 -0.17 -13.25
CA GLY A 107 4.52 -0.79 -13.98
C GLY A 107 4.15 -2.07 -14.74
N PRO A 108 3.36 -3.02 -14.16
CA PRO A 108 2.91 -4.21 -14.88
C PRO A 108 2.08 -3.91 -16.14
N VAL A 109 1.22 -2.88 -16.09
CA VAL A 109 0.47 -2.42 -17.29
C VAL A 109 1.44 -1.86 -18.33
N LEU A 110 2.38 -0.98 -17.96
CA LEU A 110 3.38 -0.42 -18.89
C LEU A 110 4.24 -1.52 -19.56
N VAL A 111 4.59 -2.59 -18.84
CA VAL A 111 5.33 -3.73 -19.42
C VAL A 111 4.48 -4.53 -20.41
N PHE A 112 3.20 -4.77 -20.09
CA PHE A 112 2.25 -5.40 -21.03
C PHE A 112 2.11 -4.56 -22.31
N GLU A 113 1.98 -3.23 -22.19
CA GLU A 113 1.88 -2.31 -23.33
C GLU A 113 3.12 -2.33 -24.23
N LYS A 114 4.32 -2.32 -23.63
CA LYS A 114 5.59 -2.40 -24.37
C LYS A 114 5.73 -3.72 -25.14
N ILE A 115 5.24 -4.82 -24.58
CA ILE A 115 5.21 -6.14 -25.23
C ILE A 115 4.14 -6.19 -26.32
N LEU A 116 2.94 -5.65 -26.08
CA LEU A 116 1.88 -5.54 -27.08
C LEU A 116 2.33 -4.70 -28.28
N PHE A 117 2.97 -3.56 -28.05
CA PHE A 117 3.51 -2.71 -29.13
C PHE A 117 4.61 -3.43 -29.93
N LYS A 118 5.53 -4.14 -29.25
CA LYS A 118 6.53 -4.96 -29.95
C LYS A 118 5.86 -6.06 -30.81
N PHE A 119 4.90 -6.79 -30.26
CA PHE A 119 4.14 -7.80 -30.99
C PHE A 119 3.44 -7.20 -32.23
N CYS A 120 2.80 -6.04 -32.09
CA CYS A 120 2.18 -5.35 -33.22
C CYS A 120 3.20 -5.00 -34.31
N LYS A 121 4.37 -4.50 -33.93
CA LYS A 121 5.46 -4.17 -34.86
C LYS A 121 6.01 -5.43 -35.57
N ASP A 122 6.23 -6.51 -34.83
CA ASP A 122 6.84 -7.73 -35.35
C ASP A 122 5.89 -8.51 -36.28
N TYR A 123 4.56 -8.36 -36.13
CA TYR A 123 3.52 -8.95 -36.98
C TYR A 123 2.86 -7.96 -37.98
N GLY A 124 3.29 -6.69 -38.02
CA GLY A 124 2.73 -5.67 -38.93
C GLY A 124 1.28 -5.24 -38.63
N LEU A 125 0.79 -5.42 -37.40
CA LEU A 125 -0.58 -5.10 -36.99
C LEU A 125 -0.72 -3.67 -36.48
N SER A 126 -1.89 -3.05 -36.67
CA SER A 126 -2.17 -1.70 -36.16
C SER A 126 -2.41 -1.73 -34.64
N TYR A 127 -1.44 -1.18 -33.88
CA TYR A 127 -1.39 -1.24 -32.41
C TYR A 127 -2.65 -0.67 -31.74
N LEU A 128 -3.22 0.42 -32.25
CA LEU A 128 -4.34 1.10 -31.60
C LEU A 128 -5.67 0.30 -31.72
N SER A 129 -5.94 -0.36 -32.84
CA SER A 129 -7.10 -1.26 -32.96
C SER A 129 -6.90 -2.53 -32.12
N LEU A 130 -5.69 -3.11 -32.09
CA LEU A 130 -5.43 -4.30 -31.27
C LEU A 130 -5.53 -3.97 -29.76
N ARG A 131 -5.03 -2.80 -29.34
CA ARG A 131 -5.27 -2.22 -28.01
C ARG A 131 -6.77 -2.10 -27.72
N THR A 132 -7.54 -1.52 -28.64
CA THR A 132 -8.98 -1.26 -28.45
C THR A 132 -9.76 -2.57 -28.30
N SER A 133 -9.50 -3.58 -29.14
CA SER A 133 -10.15 -4.89 -29.08
C SER A 133 -9.76 -5.70 -27.83
N ILE A 134 -8.49 -5.70 -27.40
CA ILE A 134 -8.05 -6.26 -26.11
C ILE A 134 -8.75 -5.53 -24.95
N GLY A 135 -8.89 -4.21 -25.05
CA GLY A 135 -9.57 -3.35 -24.07
C GLY A 135 -11.08 -3.63 -23.93
N LEU A 136 -11.77 -3.92 -25.03
CA LEU A 136 -13.17 -4.33 -24.99
C LEU A 136 -13.35 -5.74 -24.41
N TRP A 137 -12.47 -6.69 -24.75
CA TRP A 137 -12.49 -8.03 -24.16
C TRP A 137 -12.17 -8.02 -22.65
N THR A 138 -11.19 -7.23 -22.20
CA THR A 138 -10.88 -7.07 -20.76
C THR A 138 -12.04 -6.45 -20.00
N ALA A 139 -12.66 -5.39 -20.53
CA ALA A 139 -13.87 -4.81 -19.92
C ALA A 139 -15.01 -5.85 -19.80
N PHE A 140 -15.26 -6.64 -20.86
CA PHE A 140 -16.26 -7.71 -20.84
C PHE A 140 -15.94 -8.82 -19.83
N LEU A 141 -14.70 -9.29 -19.77
CA LEU A 141 -14.26 -10.33 -18.82
C LEU A 141 -14.31 -9.81 -17.37
N CYS A 142 -13.93 -8.55 -17.10
CA CYS A 142 -14.10 -7.92 -15.79
C CYS A 142 -15.59 -7.82 -15.39
N LEU A 143 -16.49 -7.48 -16.31
CA LEU A 143 -17.94 -7.49 -16.06
C LEU A 143 -18.46 -8.91 -15.74
N LEU A 144 -17.93 -9.94 -16.40
CA LEU A 144 -18.25 -11.34 -16.10
C LEU A 144 -17.76 -11.75 -14.70
N LEU A 145 -16.56 -11.31 -14.28
CA LEU A 145 -16.05 -11.52 -12.92
C LEU A 145 -16.90 -10.80 -11.85
N VAL A 146 -17.44 -9.61 -12.14
CA VAL A 146 -18.41 -8.93 -11.26
C VAL A 146 -19.73 -9.70 -11.19
N ALA A 147 -20.23 -10.19 -12.33
CA ALA A 147 -21.51 -10.90 -12.41
C ALA A 147 -21.49 -12.29 -11.72
N THR A 148 -20.31 -12.90 -11.60
CA THR A 148 -20.09 -14.23 -11.01
C THR A 148 -19.68 -14.20 -9.52
N ASP A 149 -19.79 -13.05 -8.84
CA ASP A 149 -19.34 -12.84 -7.45
C ASP A 149 -17.87 -13.30 -7.23
N ALA A 150 -17.00 -13.14 -8.25
CA ALA A 150 -15.59 -13.58 -8.19
C ALA A 150 -14.77 -12.86 -7.12
N SER A 151 -15.26 -11.73 -6.58
CA SER A 151 -14.68 -11.09 -5.39
C SER A 151 -14.67 -11.99 -4.15
N SER A 152 -15.39 -13.12 -4.14
CA SER A 152 -15.26 -14.15 -3.12
C SER A 152 -13.83 -14.74 -3.02
N LEU A 153 -13.04 -14.70 -4.10
CA LEU A 153 -11.61 -15.10 -4.09
C LEU A 153 -10.75 -14.24 -3.16
N VAL A 154 -11.17 -12.99 -2.88
CA VAL A 154 -10.47 -12.06 -1.99
C VAL A 154 -10.37 -12.61 -0.56
N CYS A 155 -11.30 -13.48 -0.15
CA CYS A 155 -11.28 -14.16 1.15
C CYS A 155 -10.10 -15.13 1.33
N TYR A 156 -9.39 -15.52 0.25
CA TYR A 156 -8.17 -16.32 0.33
C TYR A 156 -6.88 -15.50 0.45
N ILE A 157 -6.94 -14.17 0.25
CA ILE A 157 -5.80 -13.28 0.48
C ILE A 157 -5.60 -13.15 1.99
N THR A 158 -4.41 -13.51 2.46
CA THR A 158 -4.02 -13.51 3.88
C THR A 158 -3.08 -12.35 4.20
N ARG A 159 -2.89 -12.05 5.49
CA ARG A 159 -1.94 -11.02 5.96
C ARG A 159 -0.53 -11.25 5.43
N PHE A 160 -0.02 -12.50 5.45
CA PHE A 160 1.25 -12.88 4.82
C PHE A 160 1.39 -12.38 3.38
N THR A 161 0.38 -12.66 2.54
CA THR A 161 0.39 -12.28 1.12
C THR A 161 0.18 -10.78 0.90
N GLU A 162 -0.68 -10.15 1.72
CA GLU A 162 -0.93 -8.70 1.71
C GLU A 162 0.35 -7.91 2.06
N GLU A 163 0.99 -8.24 3.19
CA GLU A 163 2.17 -7.54 3.68
C GLU A 163 3.42 -7.80 2.83
N ALA A 164 3.57 -9.00 2.26
CA ALA A 164 4.63 -9.29 1.30
C ALA A 164 4.47 -8.45 0.02
N PHE A 165 3.25 -8.35 -0.53
CA PHE A 165 2.97 -7.51 -1.70
C PHE A 165 3.18 -6.02 -1.40
N ALA A 166 2.63 -5.52 -0.29
CA ALA A 166 2.79 -4.14 0.13
C ALA A 166 4.28 -3.76 0.32
N ALA A 167 5.06 -4.63 0.96
CA ALA A 167 6.51 -4.43 1.12
C ALA A 167 7.24 -4.44 -0.23
N LEU A 168 6.91 -5.37 -1.13
CA LEU A 168 7.50 -5.43 -2.46
C LEU A 168 7.30 -4.12 -3.23
N ILE A 169 6.07 -3.61 -3.33
CA ILE A 169 5.82 -2.36 -4.07
C ILE A 169 6.53 -1.18 -3.39
N CYS A 170 6.60 -1.12 -2.06
CA CYS A 170 7.37 -0.08 -1.36
C CYS A 170 8.87 -0.12 -1.69
N ILE A 171 9.46 -1.32 -1.77
CA ILE A 171 10.88 -1.50 -2.16
C ILE A 171 11.08 -1.16 -3.64
N ILE A 172 10.14 -1.52 -4.53
CA ILE A 172 10.18 -1.13 -5.95
C ILE A 172 10.19 0.40 -6.08
N PHE A 173 9.35 1.10 -5.32
CA PHE A 173 9.23 2.57 -5.39
C PHE A 173 10.47 3.28 -4.82
N ILE A 174 11.12 2.71 -3.79
CA ILE A 174 12.40 3.20 -3.27
C ILE A 174 13.52 2.99 -4.31
N TYR A 175 13.57 1.83 -4.95
CA TYR A 175 14.52 1.52 -6.01
C TYR A 175 14.34 2.43 -7.22
N GLU A 176 13.12 2.60 -7.73
CA GLU A 176 12.81 3.44 -8.89
C GLU A 176 13.18 4.93 -8.63
N ALA A 177 13.02 5.42 -7.40
CA ALA A 177 13.44 6.77 -7.02
C ALA A 177 14.98 6.95 -7.01
N LEU A 178 15.74 5.89 -6.72
CA LEU A 178 17.20 5.89 -6.76
C LEU A 178 17.72 5.65 -8.19
N GLU A 179 17.11 4.74 -8.95
CA GLU A 179 17.38 4.44 -10.35
C GLU A 179 17.26 5.70 -11.22
N LYS A 180 16.19 6.49 -11.04
CA LYS A 180 16.01 7.79 -11.71
C LYS A 180 17.01 8.87 -11.28
N LEU A 181 17.67 8.72 -10.12
CA LEU A 181 18.78 9.59 -9.70
C LEU A 181 20.11 9.15 -10.32
N PHE A 182 20.37 7.84 -10.43
CA PHE A 182 21.56 7.31 -11.11
C PHE A 182 21.54 7.61 -12.61
N HIS A 183 20.41 7.38 -13.30
CA HIS A 183 20.23 7.74 -14.71
C HIS A 183 20.38 9.26 -14.95
N LEU A 184 20.09 10.09 -13.94
CA LEU A 184 20.35 11.53 -14.02
C LEU A 184 21.86 11.84 -13.96
N GLY A 185 22.65 11.05 -13.22
CA GLY A 185 24.11 11.12 -13.22
C GLY A 185 24.76 10.65 -14.51
N GLU A 186 24.14 9.71 -15.23
CA GLU A 186 24.58 9.30 -16.57
C GLU A 186 24.28 10.39 -17.64
N TYR A 187 23.18 11.13 -17.49
CA TYR A 187 22.82 12.22 -18.41
C TYR A 187 23.59 13.53 -18.13
N TYR A 188 23.91 13.80 -16.86
CA TYR A 188 24.72 14.95 -16.43
C TYR A 188 26.00 14.47 -15.73
N PRO A 189 26.94 13.85 -16.47
CA PRO A 189 28.18 13.33 -15.90
C PRO A 189 29.07 14.45 -15.35
N VAL A 190 29.77 14.17 -14.26
CA VAL A 190 30.76 15.09 -13.67
C VAL A 190 32.09 14.95 -14.43
N ASN A 191 32.64 16.06 -14.91
CA ASN A 191 33.96 16.04 -15.53
C ASN A 191 35.06 15.88 -14.45
N MET A 192 35.73 14.74 -14.45
CA MET A 192 36.83 14.41 -13.53
C MET A 192 38.21 14.86 -14.03
N GLN A 193 38.29 15.45 -15.23
CA GLN A 193 39.55 15.76 -15.94
C GLN A 193 39.84 17.28 -16.01
N ASN A 194 39.41 18.02 -14.99
CA ASN A 194 39.56 19.49 -14.93
C ASN A 194 40.96 19.91 -14.42
N ASN A 195 41.95 19.93 -15.32
CA ASN A 195 43.25 20.57 -15.06
C ASN A 195 43.14 22.09 -15.28
N LEU A 196 43.25 22.86 -14.19
CA LEU A 196 43.13 24.33 -14.20
C LEU A 196 44.08 25.03 -15.19
N ASP A 197 45.27 24.48 -15.41
CA ASP A 197 46.30 25.04 -16.30
C ASP A 197 45.90 24.98 -17.79
N ASN A 198 44.96 24.11 -18.16
CA ASN A 198 44.50 23.89 -19.54
C ASN A 198 43.16 24.60 -19.86
N LEU A 199 42.77 25.62 -19.08
CA LEU A 199 41.47 26.30 -19.20
C LEU A 199 41.15 26.81 -20.62
N THR A 200 42.17 27.21 -21.40
CA THR A 200 42.03 27.67 -22.79
C THR A 200 41.68 26.57 -23.80
N PHE A 201 41.93 25.30 -23.46
CA PHE A 201 41.57 24.15 -24.31
C PHE A 201 40.19 23.56 -23.96
N TYR A 202 39.52 24.08 -22.93
CA TYR A 202 38.23 23.59 -22.45
C TYR A 202 37.06 24.02 -23.36
N SER A 203 36.99 23.40 -24.54
CA SER A 203 35.93 23.62 -25.53
C SER A 203 35.21 22.32 -25.88
N CYS A 204 33.96 22.46 -26.32
CA CYS A 204 33.16 21.37 -26.90
C CYS A 204 32.54 21.91 -28.18
N GLN A 205 32.84 21.29 -29.32
CA GLN A 205 32.32 21.67 -30.62
C GLN A 205 31.53 20.51 -31.23
N CYS A 206 30.53 20.84 -32.06
CA CYS A 206 29.88 19.84 -32.90
C CYS A 206 30.74 19.59 -34.15
N SER A 207 30.81 18.34 -34.60
CA SER A 207 31.48 17.92 -35.84
C SER A 207 30.56 16.99 -36.64
N PRO A 208 30.80 16.82 -37.96
CA PRO A 208 30.16 15.74 -38.70
C PRO A 208 30.55 14.37 -38.09
N PRO A 209 29.66 13.36 -38.17
CA PRO A 209 29.97 12.02 -37.71
C PRO A 209 31.00 11.34 -38.62
N ALA A 210 31.93 10.57 -38.04
CA ALA A 210 33.05 9.98 -38.78
C ALA A 210 32.64 8.99 -39.91
N ASN A 211 31.45 8.38 -39.82
CA ASN A 211 30.85 7.54 -40.86
C ASN A 211 29.38 7.95 -41.06
N ALA A 212 29.10 8.75 -42.10
CA ALA A 212 27.72 9.01 -42.53
C ALA A 212 27.13 7.77 -43.25
N SER A 213 25.87 7.44 -42.96
CA SER A 213 25.10 6.45 -43.72
C SER A 213 24.24 7.13 -44.78
N ASP A 214 23.86 6.42 -45.85
CA ASP A 214 23.07 6.97 -46.95
C ASP A 214 21.73 7.59 -46.46
N GLN A 215 21.14 7.00 -45.41
CA GLN A 215 19.92 7.49 -44.76
C GLN A 215 20.11 8.83 -44.03
N LEU A 216 21.32 9.12 -43.51
CA LEU A 216 21.66 10.43 -42.96
C LEU A 216 21.89 11.46 -44.07
N LEU A 217 22.47 11.03 -45.20
CA LEU A 217 22.64 11.88 -46.38
C LEU A 217 21.29 12.34 -46.96
N GLU A 218 20.31 11.43 -47.09
CA GLU A 218 18.93 11.78 -47.44
C GLU A 218 18.28 12.74 -46.43
N HIS A 219 18.61 12.63 -45.14
CA HIS A 219 18.09 13.50 -44.08
C HIS A 219 18.66 14.93 -44.15
N TRP A 220 19.97 15.07 -44.41
CA TRP A 220 20.61 16.36 -44.63
C TRP A 220 20.10 17.03 -45.92
N ASN A 221 19.98 16.27 -47.02
CA ASN A 221 19.41 16.78 -48.26
C ASN A 221 17.97 17.29 -48.07
N ARG A 222 17.12 16.51 -47.38
CA ARG A 222 15.74 16.93 -47.00
C ARG A 222 15.65 18.14 -46.09
N THR A 223 16.73 18.50 -45.39
CA THR A 223 16.79 19.69 -44.53
C THR A 223 17.45 20.90 -45.22
N GLY A 224 17.82 20.77 -46.50
CA GLY A 224 18.38 21.85 -47.32
C GLY A 224 19.91 21.90 -47.36
N TYR A 225 20.59 20.83 -46.95
CA TYR A 225 22.05 20.74 -46.91
C TYR A 225 22.54 19.58 -47.79
N ASP A 226 23.03 19.90 -49.00
CA ASP A 226 23.43 18.88 -49.99
C ASP A 226 24.74 18.13 -49.65
N ILE A 227 25.62 18.73 -48.83
CA ILE A 227 26.96 18.20 -48.52
C ILE A 227 27.30 18.44 -47.05
N SER A 228 28.02 17.51 -46.40
CA SER A 228 28.53 17.62 -45.01
C SER A 228 29.24 18.95 -44.71
N ASP A 229 29.93 19.50 -45.71
CA ASP A 229 30.79 20.68 -45.60
C ASP A 229 30.01 22.00 -45.76
N SER A 230 28.76 21.91 -46.24
CA SER A 230 27.81 23.04 -46.28
C SER A 230 27.15 23.32 -44.92
N ILE A 231 27.29 22.40 -43.97
CA ILE A 231 26.70 22.46 -42.63
C ILE A 231 27.70 23.17 -41.70
N PRO A 232 27.41 24.37 -41.17
CA PRO A 232 28.34 25.13 -40.32
C PRO A 232 28.39 24.58 -38.88
N TRP A 233 28.94 23.36 -38.72
CA TRP A 233 28.93 22.55 -37.49
C TRP A 233 29.28 23.32 -36.22
N SER A 234 30.31 24.17 -36.25
CA SER A 234 30.78 24.97 -35.11
C SER A 234 29.83 26.08 -34.64
N SER A 235 28.79 26.41 -35.42
CA SER A 235 27.81 27.47 -35.11
C SER A 235 26.51 26.97 -34.48
N PHE A 236 26.27 25.65 -34.46
CA PHE A 236 24.98 25.10 -34.04
C PHE A 236 24.84 24.97 -32.52
N ASN A 237 23.64 25.34 -32.04
CA ASN A 237 23.18 24.97 -30.71
C ASN A 237 23.15 23.44 -30.54
N VAL A 238 23.38 22.96 -29.31
CA VAL A 238 23.41 21.53 -28.92
C VAL A 238 22.18 20.76 -29.42
N SER A 239 21.00 21.38 -29.45
CA SER A 239 19.76 20.79 -29.98
C SER A 239 19.81 20.54 -31.48
N MET A 240 20.36 21.47 -32.27
CA MET A 240 20.46 21.35 -33.73
C MET A 240 21.61 20.41 -34.13
N CYS A 241 22.72 20.40 -33.39
CA CYS A 241 23.79 19.40 -33.51
C CYS A 241 23.23 17.97 -33.35
N LYS A 242 22.43 17.73 -32.30
CA LYS A 242 21.75 16.44 -32.08
C LYS A 242 20.73 16.11 -33.16
N TYR A 243 19.97 17.09 -33.66
CA TYR A 243 19.00 16.90 -34.73
C TYR A 243 19.64 16.46 -36.05
N LEU A 244 20.81 17.04 -36.38
CA LEU A 244 21.59 16.69 -37.57
C LEU A 244 22.50 15.47 -37.38
N HIS A 245 22.41 14.75 -36.25
CA HIS A 245 23.25 13.60 -35.89
C HIS A 245 24.78 13.90 -35.90
N GLY A 246 25.17 15.11 -35.48
CA GLY A 246 26.58 15.47 -35.27
C GLY A 246 27.18 14.83 -34.02
N GLU A 247 28.50 14.63 -34.03
CA GLU A 247 29.29 14.17 -32.88
C GLU A 247 29.83 15.37 -32.09
N PHE A 248 30.10 15.17 -30.79
CA PHE A 248 30.62 16.21 -29.89
C PHE A 248 32.10 15.98 -29.61
N VAL A 249 32.96 16.87 -30.10
CA VAL A 249 34.43 16.74 -30.02
C VAL A 249 35.03 17.83 -29.13
N GLY A 250 35.85 17.41 -28.17
CA GLY A 250 36.59 18.27 -27.25
C GLY A 250 36.61 17.75 -25.81
N PRO A 251 37.56 18.19 -24.96
CA PRO A 251 37.67 17.74 -23.56
C PRO A 251 36.51 18.23 -22.67
N ALA A 252 35.70 19.18 -23.16
CA ALA A 252 34.47 19.61 -22.50
C ALA A 252 33.21 18.86 -22.99
N CYS A 253 33.36 17.81 -23.81
CA CYS A 253 32.26 16.97 -24.27
C CYS A 253 32.23 15.60 -23.55
N GLY A 254 31.01 15.09 -23.29
CA GLY A 254 30.75 13.68 -23.03
C GLY A 254 29.92 13.05 -24.15
N HIS A 255 29.68 11.73 -24.08
CA HIS A 255 28.96 10.94 -25.11
C HIS A 255 27.57 11.47 -25.51
N HIS A 256 26.96 12.35 -24.73
CA HIS A 256 25.59 12.86 -24.94
C HIS A 256 25.52 14.40 -25.01
N GLY A 257 26.64 15.11 -25.11
CA GLY A 257 26.69 16.58 -25.21
C GLY A 257 27.80 17.22 -24.38
N PRO A 258 27.86 18.57 -24.31
CA PRO A 258 28.80 19.28 -23.45
C PRO A 258 28.54 18.99 -21.97
N TYR A 259 29.61 18.97 -21.15
CA TYR A 259 29.48 18.91 -19.70
C TYR A 259 28.81 20.18 -19.17
N ILE A 260 27.69 20.03 -18.47
CA ILE A 260 27.01 21.11 -17.75
C ILE A 260 27.40 20.98 -16.27
N PRO A 261 28.19 21.92 -15.71
CA PRO A 261 28.67 21.82 -14.33
C PRO A 261 27.53 21.90 -13.31
N ASP A 262 27.79 21.37 -12.12
CA ASP A 262 26.99 21.48 -10.88
C ASP A 262 25.55 20.93 -10.88
N VAL A 263 24.92 20.71 -12.04
CA VAL A 263 23.53 20.22 -12.15
C VAL A 263 23.32 18.88 -11.43
N LEU A 264 24.28 17.95 -11.49
CA LEU A 264 24.17 16.67 -10.78
C LEU A 264 24.27 16.85 -9.27
N PHE A 265 25.27 17.59 -8.78
CA PHE A 265 25.43 17.86 -7.35
C PHE A 265 24.22 18.59 -6.78
N TRP A 266 23.71 19.60 -7.50
CA TRP A 266 22.48 20.32 -7.15
C TRP A 266 21.26 19.39 -7.11
N SER A 267 21.12 18.50 -8.10
CA SER A 267 20.03 17.51 -8.13
C SER A 267 20.09 16.52 -6.96
N ILE A 268 21.28 16.06 -6.58
CA ILE A 268 21.50 15.17 -5.43
C ILE A 268 21.17 15.91 -4.12
N ILE A 269 21.58 17.17 -3.98
CA ILE A 269 21.26 18.03 -2.82
C ILE A 269 19.75 18.22 -2.70
N LEU A 270 19.06 18.60 -3.78
CA LEU A 270 17.59 18.73 -3.80
C LEU A 270 16.88 17.42 -3.43
N PHE A 271 17.32 16.28 -3.99
CA PHE A 271 16.74 14.96 -3.71
C PHE A 271 16.81 14.60 -2.22
N PHE A 272 18.00 14.60 -1.63
CA PHE A 272 18.18 14.21 -0.24
C PHE A 272 17.59 15.24 0.72
N THR A 273 17.72 16.55 0.44
CA THR A 273 17.16 17.59 1.31
C THR A 273 15.63 17.55 1.30
N THR A 274 15.00 17.24 0.17
CA THR A 274 13.54 16.99 0.11
C THR A 274 13.12 15.81 0.97
N PHE A 275 13.85 14.69 0.91
CA PHE A 275 13.59 13.52 1.74
C PHE A 275 13.74 13.82 3.24
N PHE A 276 14.85 14.44 3.65
CA PHE A 276 15.13 14.76 5.04
C PHE A 276 14.17 15.82 5.60
N LEU A 277 13.87 16.89 4.86
CA LEU A 277 12.95 17.94 5.30
C LEU A 277 11.50 17.41 5.40
N SER A 278 11.04 16.58 4.45
CA SER A 278 9.74 15.91 4.55
C SER A 278 9.65 14.99 5.78
N SER A 279 10.73 14.24 6.05
CA SER A 279 10.84 13.35 7.21
C SER A 279 10.85 14.14 8.54
N PHE A 280 11.57 15.25 8.59
CA PHE A 280 11.67 16.14 9.75
C PHE A 280 10.33 16.83 10.05
N LEU A 281 9.73 17.50 9.06
CA LEU A 281 8.43 18.16 9.20
C LEU A 281 7.30 17.18 9.57
N LYS A 282 7.41 15.90 9.19
CA LYS A 282 6.48 14.88 9.68
C LYS A 282 6.75 14.45 11.12
N GLN A 283 8.01 14.24 11.51
CA GLN A 283 8.41 13.93 12.90
C GLN A 283 8.08 15.05 13.88
N PHE A 284 8.03 16.30 13.41
CA PHE A 284 7.58 17.47 14.15
C PHE A 284 6.20 17.26 14.83
N LYS A 285 5.34 16.36 14.29
CA LYS A 285 4.04 16.00 14.92
C LYS A 285 4.16 15.39 16.31
N THR A 286 5.31 14.79 16.65
CA THR A 286 5.58 14.18 17.95
C THR A 286 6.45 15.05 18.87
N ASP A 287 7.10 16.08 18.33
CA ASP A 287 8.02 16.93 19.09
C ASP A 287 7.34 17.80 20.14
N ARG A 288 8.12 18.23 21.13
CA ARG A 288 7.67 19.04 22.28
C ARG A 288 7.59 20.54 21.99
N TYR A 289 8.04 20.97 20.82
CA TYR A 289 8.01 22.36 20.38
C TYR A 289 6.67 22.71 19.72
N PHE A 290 6.26 23.99 19.86
CA PHE A 290 5.02 24.58 19.32
C PHE A 290 3.68 24.03 19.89
N PRO A 291 2.61 24.85 19.92
CA PRO A 291 1.30 24.41 20.37
C PRO A 291 0.71 23.35 19.44
N THR A 292 -0.07 22.42 20.00
CA THR A 292 -0.57 21.21 19.33
C THR A 292 -1.30 21.47 18.00
N LYS A 293 -2.02 22.59 17.89
CA LYS A 293 -2.69 23.04 16.66
C LYS A 293 -1.70 23.30 15.53
N VAL A 294 -0.73 24.20 15.76
CA VAL A 294 0.32 24.58 14.79
C VAL A 294 1.16 23.37 14.41
N ARG A 295 1.53 22.56 15.41
CA ARG A 295 2.30 21.33 15.24
C ARG A 295 1.58 20.30 14.35
N SER A 296 0.26 20.14 14.48
CA SER A 296 -0.52 19.28 13.57
C SER A 296 -0.54 19.86 12.17
N THR A 297 -0.89 21.15 12.00
CA THR A 297 -0.99 21.75 10.67
C THR A 297 0.34 21.70 9.90
N ILE A 298 1.47 21.94 10.56
CA ILE A 298 2.80 21.82 9.93
C ILE A 298 3.05 20.37 9.47
N SER A 299 2.74 19.36 10.30
CA SER A 299 2.90 17.96 9.90
C SER A 299 1.93 17.57 8.78
N ASP A 300 0.71 18.07 8.78
CA ASP A 300 -0.32 17.72 7.80
C ASP A 300 -0.03 18.36 6.41
N PHE A 301 0.58 19.56 6.37
CA PHE A 301 1.11 20.19 5.15
C PHE A 301 2.56 19.81 4.80
N ALA A 302 3.27 19.05 5.64
CA ALA A 302 4.73 18.86 5.60
C ALA A 302 5.36 18.63 4.21
N VAL A 303 4.81 17.71 3.42
CA VAL A 303 5.38 17.37 2.10
C VAL A 303 5.13 18.46 1.07
N PHE A 304 3.94 19.09 1.09
CA PHE A 304 3.64 20.23 0.22
C PHE A 304 4.52 21.44 0.57
N LEU A 305 4.70 21.72 1.86
CA LEU A 305 5.62 22.76 2.32
C LEU A 305 7.06 22.50 1.85
N THR A 306 7.52 21.26 1.92
CA THR A 306 8.85 20.86 1.42
C THR A 306 8.99 21.15 -0.08
N ILE A 307 8.02 20.74 -0.91
CA ILE A 307 8.04 21.00 -2.35
C ILE A 307 8.12 22.51 -2.61
N MET A 308 7.29 23.32 -1.95
CA MET A 308 7.31 24.78 -2.13
C MET A 308 8.65 25.41 -1.72
N ILE A 309 9.23 25.01 -0.57
CA ILE A 309 10.54 25.51 -0.14
C ILE A 309 11.64 25.11 -1.14
N MET A 310 11.66 23.86 -1.59
CA MET A 310 12.70 23.37 -2.52
C MET A 310 12.56 23.98 -3.93
N VAL A 311 11.35 24.27 -4.40
CA VAL A 311 11.10 25.02 -5.64
C VAL A 311 11.58 26.47 -5.53
N VAL A 312 11.33 27.14 -4.40
CA VAL A 312 11.86 28.49 -4.16
C VAL A 312 13.39 28.50 -4.07
N VAL A 313 13.99 27.50 -3.43
CA VAL A 313 15.45 27.35 -3.34
C VAL A 313 16.09 27.07 -4.71
N ASP A 314 15.49 26.22 -5.55
CA ASP A 314 15.93 26.01 -6.94
C ASP A 314 15.83 27.30 -7.79
N TYR A 315 14.72 28.03 -7.66
CA TYR A 315 14.53 29.31 -8.34
C TYR A 315 15.55 30.39 -7.90
N LEU A 316 15.86 30.45 -6.60
CA LEU A 316 16.85 31.41 -6.05
C LEU A 316 18.29 31.09 -6.45
N MET A 317 18.64 29.81 -6.65
CA MET A 317 19.98 29.40 -7.08
C MET A 317 20.19 29.49 -8.60
N GLY A 318 19.12 29.48 -9.40
CA GLY A 318 19.18 29.72 -10.85
C GLY A 318 19.85 28.62 -11.69
N ILE A 319 20.33 27.53 -11.07
CA ILE A 319 20.97 26.39 -11.73
C ILE A 319 19.95 25.72 -12.69
N PRO A 320 20.36 25.29 -13.90
CA PRO A 320 19.48 24.64 -14.87
C PRO A 320 19.16 23.18 -14.48
N SER A 321 18.39 23.02 -13.41
CA SER A 321 17.87 21.73 -12.94
C SER A 321 16.84 21.12 -13.93
N PRO A 322 16.76 19.78 -14.02
CA PRO A 322 15.80 19.11 -14.90
C PRO A 322 14.36 19.30 -14.39
N LYS A 323 13.56 20.06 -15.14
CA LYS A 323 12.21 20.50 -14.74
C LYS A 323 11.09 19.66 -15.36
N LEU A 324 9.91 19.70 -14.72
CA LEU A 324 8.74 18.93 -15.12
C LEU A 324 8.18 19.44 -16.47
N HIS A 325 8.51 18.75 -17.56
CA HIS A 325 8.04 19.08 -18.90
C HIS A 325 6.58 18.63 -19.12
N VAL A 326 5.62 19.47 -18.71
CA VAL A 326 4.20 19.32 -19.06
C VAL A 326 3.97 19.87 -20.49
N PRO A 327 3.29 19.13 -21.39
CA PRO A 327 2.96 19.63 -22.73
C PRO A 327 1.84 20.68 -22.71
N ASP A 328 2.04 21.79 -23.43
CA ASP A 328 1.17 22.98 -23.37
C ASP A 328 -0.16 22.89 -24.16
N ARG A 329 -0.42 21.81 -24.91
CA ARG A 329 -1.58 21.72 -25.83
C ARG A 329 -2.27 20.37 -25.81
N PHE A 330 -3.59 20.38 -25.62
CA PHE A 330 -4.49 19.22 -25.79
C PHE A 330 -4.67 18.83 -27.27
N GLU A 331 -3.60 18.38 -27.93
CA GLU A 331 -3.63 17.77 -29.25
C GLU A 331 -3.26 16.27 -29.13
N PRO A 332 -3.93 15.34 -29.83
CA PRO A 332 -3.52 13.94 -29.85
C PRO A 332 -2.15 13.80 -30.54
N THR A 333 -1.27 12.94 -30.03
CA THR A 333 0.17 12.96 -30.39
C THR A 333 0.44 12.70 -31.89
N SER A 334 -0.49 12.07 -32.61
CA SER A 334 -0.47 11.98 -34.08
C SER A 334 -1.54 12.86 -34.72
N LYS A 335 -1.13 13.74 -35.65
CA LYS A 335 -2.02 14.67 -36.37
C LYS A 335 -3.09 13.99 -37.23
N ASN A 336 -2.92 12.70 -37.54
CA ASN A 336 -3.85 11.92 -38.35
C ASN A 336 -4.90 11.16 -37.50
N ARG A 337 -4.92 11.35 -36.17
CA ARG A 337 -5.72 10.57 -35.22
C ARG A 337 -6.88 11.38 -34.63
N GLY A 338 -8.09 10.79 -34.66
CA GLY A 338 -9.23 11.24 -33.85
C GLY A 338 -9.20 10.70 -32.41
N TRP A 339 -10.04 11.27 -31.54
CA TRP A 339 -10.20 10.82 -30.15
C TRP A 339 -10.96 9.50 -29.99
N LEU A 340 -11.63 9.01 -31.04
CA LEU A 340 -12.36 7.74 -31.07
C LEU A 340 -11.59 6.72 -31.91
N MET A 341 -11.46 5.49 -31.44
CA MET A 341 -10.80 4.38 -32.14
C MET A 341 -11.81 3.32 -32.60
N ASP A 342 -11.72 2.93 -33.88
CA ASP A 342 -12.44 1.77 -34.39
C ASP A 342 -11.79 0.47 -33.89
N PRO A 343 -12.55 -0.48 -33.32
CA PRO A 343 -11.99 -1.69 -32.74
C PRO A 343 -11.39 -2.65 -33.78
N LEU A 344 -11.92 -2.66 -35.00
CA LEU A 344 -11.39 -3.47 -36.12
C LEU A 344 -10.30 -2.73 -36.92
N GLY A 345 -10.50 -1.43 -37.19
CA GLY A 345 -9.55 -0.61 -37.96
C GLY A 345 -9.10 -1.28 -39.26
N GLU A 346 -7.79 -1.32 -39.48
CA GLU A 346 -7.15 -1.99 -40.63
C GLU A 346 -6.83 -3.48 -40.36
N ASN A 347 -7.12 -4.00 -39.16
CA ASN A 347 -6.72 -5.35 -38.76
C ASN A 347 -7.70 -6.42 -39.30
N PRO A 348 -7.21 -7.59 -39.75
CA PRO A 348 -8.08 -8.67 -40.24
C PRO A 348 -8.89 -9.29 -39.10
N TRP A 349 -10.16 -9.63 -39.37
CA TRP A 349 -11.18 -9.99 -38.35
C TRP A 349 -10.77 -11.07 -37.33
N TRP A 350 -9.85 -11.98 -37.68
CA TRP A 350 -9.36 -13.02 -36.78
C TRP A 350 -8.58 -12.47 -35.58
N THR A 351 -8.00 -11.25 -35.69
CA THR A 351 -7.31 -10.59 -34.56
C THR A 351 -8.26 -10.33 -33.39
N LEU A 352 -9.55 -10.08 -33.65
CA LEU A 352 -10.56 -9.89 -32.61
C LEU A 352 -10.74 -11.15 -31.75
N LEU A 353 -10.58 -12.35 -32.32
CA LEU A 353 -10.64 -13.61 -31.57
C LEU A 353 -9.32 -13.88 -30.83
N VAL A 354 -8.17 -13.63 -31.47
CA VAL A 354 -6.84 -13.80 -30.85
C VAL A 354 -6.63 -12.82 -29.68
N ALA A 355 -7.19 -11.61 -29.76
CA ALA A 355 -7.17 -10.60 -28.71
C ALA A 355 -7.75 -11.08 -27.37
N ALA A 356 -8.62 -12.10 -27.36
CA ALA A 356 -9.15 -12.69 -26.14
C ALA A 356 -8.06 -13.32 -25.24
N ILE A 357 -6.94 -13.79 -25.81
CA ILE A 357 -5.85 -14.43 -25.05
C ILE A 357 -5.03 -13.38 -24.26
N PRO A 358 -4.48 -12.30 -24.87
CA PRO A 358 -3.91 -11.18 -24.12
C PRO A 358 -4.92 -10.53 -23.17
N ALA A 359 -6.20 -10.44 -23.56
CA ALA A 359 -7.23 -9.87 -22.70
C ALA A 359 -7.49 -10.69 -21.44
N LEU A 360 -7.50 -12.02 -21.51
CA LEU A 360 -7.63 -12.88 -20.33
C LEU A 360 -6.49 -12.63 -19.34
N LEU A 361 -5.25 -12.52 -19.81
CA LEU A 361 -4.11 -12.21 -18.95
C LEU A 361 -4.22 -10.82 -18.33
N CYS A 362 -4.53 -9.80 -19.14
CA CYS A 362 -4.68 -8.42 -18.68
C CYS A 362 -5.84 -8.29 -17.65
N THR A 363 -6.94 -9.02 -17.84
CA THR A 363 -8.06 -9.12 -16.88
C THR A 363 -7.57 -9.62 -15.52
N ILE A 364 -6.76 -10.69 -15.47
CA ILE A 364 -6.20 -11.22 -14.23
C ILE A 364 -5.28 -10.20 -13.55
N LEU A 365 -4.48 -9.46 -14.33
CA LEU A 365 -3.60 -8.39 -13.83
C LEU A 365 -4.41 -7.28 -13.14
N ILE A 366 -5.39 -6.72 -13.84
CA ILE A 366 -6.24 -5.63 -13.32
C ILE A 366 -7.04 -6.10 -12.10
N PHE A 367 -7.58 -7.32 -12.13
CA PHE A 367 -8.30 -7.90 -11.01
C PHE A 367 -7.41 -8.04 -9.76
N MET A 368 -6.17 -8.52 -9.90
CA MET A 368 -5.25 -8.67 -8.77
C MET A 368 -4.83 -7.31 -8.19
N ASP A 369 -4.34 -6.38 -9.02
CA ASP A 369 -3.93 -5.06 -8.56
C ASP A 369 -5.09 -4.31 -7.86
N GLN A 370 -6.31 -4.36 -8.42
CA GLN A 370 -7.50 -3.72 -7.85
C GLN A 370 -8.00 -4.37 -6.55
N GLN A 371 -7.96 -5.70 -6.44
CA GLN A 371 -8.44 -6.37 -5.22
C GLN A 371 -7.42 -6.32 -4.09
N ILE A 372 -6.12 -6.46 -4.37
CA ILE A 372 -5.06 -6.39 -3.35
C ILE A 372 -4.99 -4.98 -2.76
N THR A 373 -5.07 -3.93 -3.58
CA THR A 373 -5.17 -2.54 -3.10
C THR A 373 -6.40 -2.32 -2.22
N ALA A 374 -7.57 -2.80 -2.66
CA ALA A 374 -8.80 -2.67 -1.89
C ALA A 374 -8.70 -3.38 -0.52
N VAL A 375 -8.07 -4.54 -0.42
CA VAL A 375 -7.82 -5.24 0.87
C VAL A 375 -6.89 -4.42 1.77
N ILE A 376 -5.75 -3.96 1.26
CA ILE A 376 -4.77 -3.16 2.03
C ILE A 376 -5.45 -1.91 2.63
N ILE A 377 -6.23 -1.19 1.82
CA ILE A 377 -6.93 0.03 2.24
C ILE A 377 -8.03 -0.31 3.27
N ASN A 378 -8.76 -1.41 3.08
CA ASN A 378 -9.85 -1.83 3.98
C ASN A 378 -9.37 -2.56 5.25
N ARG A 379 -8.06 -2.58 5.54
CA ARG A 379 -7.48 -3.24 6.71
C ARG A 379 -8.07 -2.70 8.02
N LYS A 380 -8.55 -3.60 8.88
CA LYS A 380 -9.25 -3.26 10.15
C LYS A 380 -8.46 -2.33 11.08
N GLU A 381 -7.14 -2.32 10.96
CA GLU A 381 -6.24 -1.43 11.70
C GLU A 381 -6.46 0.05 11.39
N HIS A 382 -6.96 0.39 10.19
CA HIS A 382 -7.35 1.74 9.80
C HIS A 382 -8.66 2.24 10.44
N LYS A 383 -9.38 1.39 11.18
CA LYS A 383 -10.62 1.73 11.93
C LYS A 383 -11.66 2.48 11.07
N LEU A 384 -11.77 2.10 9.80
CA LEU A 384 -12.80 2.59 8.88
C LEU A 384 -14.20 2.30 9.43
N LYS A 385 -15.14 3.22 9.22
CA LYS A 385 -16.51 3.18 9.76
C LYS A 385 -17.54 2.87 8.69
N LYS A 386 -17.31 3.33 7.45
CA LYS A 386 -18.19 3.08 6.31
C LYS A 386 -17.77 1.73 5.69
N GLY A 387 -18.74 0.91 5.29
CA GLY A 387 -18.43 -0.45 4.80
C GLY A 387 -17.74 -0.46 3.43
N CYS A 388 -16.96 -1.49 3.12
CA CYS A 388 -16.34 -1.66 1.80
C CYS A 388 -17.36 -2.05 0.70
N GLY A 389 -16.91 -2.04 -0.56
CA GLY A 389 -17.72 -2.40 -1.73
C GLY A 389 -16.89 -2.90 -2.93
N TYR A 390 -16.25 -4.06 -2.79
CA TYR A 390 -15.28 -4.62 -3.74
C TYR A 390 -15.85 -4.86 -5.15
N HIS A 391 -17.13 -5.22 -5.27
CA HIS A 391 -17.77 -5.43 -6.58
C HIS A 391 -18.01 -4.11 -7.32
N LEU A 392 -18.33 -3.05 -6.57
CA LEU A 392 -18.57 -1.71 -7.11
C LEU A 392 -17.27 -1.09 -7.61
N ASP A 393 -16.17 -1.25 -6.87
CA ASP A 393 -14.84 -0.79 -7.30
C ASP A 393 -14.40 -1.47 -8.61
N LEU A 394 -14.53 -2.81 -8.70
CA LEU A 394 -14.20 -3.57 -9.91
C LEU A 394 -15.11 -3.20 -11.10
N LEU A 395 -16.40 -2.96 -10.87
CA LEU A 395 -17.35 -2.54 -11.91
C LEU A 395 -16.98 -1.18 -12.51
N ILE A 396 -16.68 -0.18 -11.67
CA ILE A 396 -16.35 1.15 -12.18
C ILE A 396 -15.01 1.14 -12.93
N VAL A 397 -14.03 0.35 -12.49
CA VAL A 397 -12.78 0.13 -13.24
C VAL A 397 -13.05 -0.56 -14.58
N ALA A 398 -13.92 -1.57 -14.64
CA ALA A 398 -14.27 -2.26 -15.90
C ALA A 398 -14.91 -1.30 -16.93
N ILE A 399 -15.86 -0.47 -16.49
CA ILE A 399 -16.53 0.52 -17.35
C ILE A 399 -15.52 1.59 -17.82
N MET A 400 -14.71 2.11 -16.90
CA MET A 400 -13.69 3.12 -17.24
C MET A 400 -12.59 2.58 -18.16
N LEU A 401 -12.21 1.31 -18.02
CA LEU A 401 -11.28 0.67 -18.93
C LEU A 401 -11.87 0.56 -20.35
N GLY A 402 -13.15 0.18 -20.48
CA GLY A 402 -13.85 0.17 -21.77
C GLY A 402 -13.84 1.54 -22.45
N VAL A 403 -14.19 2.61 -21.70
CA VAL A 403 -14.15 4.00 -22.18
C VAL A 403 -12.72 4.40 -22.60
N CYS A 404 -11.72 4.18 -21.76
CA CYS A 404 -10.32 4.47 -22.11
C CYS A 404 -9.84 3.72 -23.34
N SER A 405 -10.28 2.47 -23.52
CA SER A 405 -9.91 1.65 -24.68
C SER A 405 -10.49 2.21 -25.97
N ILE A 406 -11.79 2.56 -25.96
CA ILE A 406 -12.49 3.21 -27.07
C ILE A 406 -11.87 4.57 -27.44
N MET A 407 -11.34 5.31 -26.44
CA MET A 407 -10.63 6.56 -26.67
C MET A 407 -9.13 6.38 -27.02
N GLY A 408 -8.62 5.14 -27.01
CA GLY A 408 -7.20 4.83 -27.20
C GLY A 408 -6.28 5.47 -26.14
N LEU A 409 -6.76 5.59 -24.91
CA LEU A 409 -6.05 6.08 -23.73
C LEU A 409 -5.36 4.91 -22.99
N PRO A 410 -4.31 5.18 -22.19
CA PRO A 410 -3.73 4.17 -21.31
C PRO A 410 -4.75 3.67 -20.27
N TRP A 411 -4.55 2.45 -19.76
CA TRP A 411 -5.41 1.85 -18.75
C TRP A 411 -4.94 2.23 -17.34
N PHE A 412 -5.89 2.56 -16.47
CA PHE A 412 -5.64 3.00 -15.09
C PHE A 412 -6.20 1.99 -14.10
N VAL A 413 -5.39 1.66 -13.08
CA VAL A 413 -5.70 0.67 -12.03
C VAL A 413 -5.34 1.28 -10.67
N ALA A 414 -5.89 0.78 -9.57
CA ALA A 414 -5.55 1.27 -8.24
C ALA A 414 -4.03 1.20 -7.95
N ALA A 415 -3.46 2.31 -7.50
CA ALA A 415 -2.05 2.41 -7.12
C ALA A 415 -1.89 2.27 -5.59
N THR A 416 -1.20 1.21 -5.14
CA THR A 416 -0.99 0.90 -3.70
C THR A 416 -0.38 2.07 -2.93
N VAL A 417 0.83 2.51 -3.29
CA VAL A 417 1.60 3.50 -2.52
C VAL A 417 0.88 4.85 -2.46
N LEU A 418 0.31 5.32 -3.57
CA LEU A 418 -0.48 6.56 -3.60
C LEU A 418 -1.73 6.47 -2.71
N SER A 419 -2.45 5.34 -2.76
CA SER A 419 -3.63 5.12 -1.92
C SER A 419 -3.26 5.00 -0.43
N ILE A 420 -2.17 4.33 -0.08
CA ILE A 420 -1.64 4.24 1.29
C ILE A 420 -1.22 5.63 1.79
N SER A 421 -0.56 6.44 0.94
CA SER A 421 -0.22 7.83 1.26
C SER A 421 -1.46 8.72 1.47
N HIS A 422 -2.51 8.52 0.68
CA HIS A 422 -3.80 9.21 0.84
C HIS A 422 -4.48 8.84 2.16
N VAL A 423 -4.59 7.55 2.47
CA VAL A 423 -5.09 7.02 3.75
C VAL A 423 -4.28 7.58 4.93
N ASN A 424 -2.95 7.63 4.83
CA ASN A 424 -2.06 8.17 5.86
C ASN A 424 -2.17 9.70 6.03
N SER A 425 -2.47 10.45 4.97
CA SER A 425 -2.72 11.90 5.07
C SER A 425 -4.05 12.24 5.76
N LEU A 426 -5.04 11.35 5.68
CA LEU A 426 -6.37 11.47 6.29
C LEU A 426 -6.49 10.80 7.67
N LYS A 427 -5.36 10.36 8.25
CA LYS A 427 -5.24 9.77 9.59
C LYS A 427 -5.55 10.81 10.67
N VAL A 428 -6.55 10.52 11.52
CA VAL A 428 -6.93 11.35 12.68
C VAL A 428 -6.47 10.66 13.97
N GLU A 429 -5.78 11.44 14.79
CA GLU A 429 -5.16 11.01 16.05
C GLU A 429 -5.65 11.92 17.18
N SER A 430 -5.64 11.43 18.43
CA SER A 430 -6.25 12.13 19.56
C SER A 430 -5.57 13.45 19.89
N GLY A 431 -6.34 14.54 19.91
CA GLY A 431 -5.85 15.88 20.27
C GLY A 431 -5.43 16.04 21.75
N CYS A 432 -5.82 15.10 22.61
CA CYS A 432 -5.49 15.09 24.04
C CYS A 432 -4.68 13.82 24.38
N SER A 433 -3.36 13.93 24.30
CA SER A 433 -2.41 13.09 25.02
C SER A 433 -1.68 13.97 26.04
N ALA A 434 -1.33 13.42 27.20
CA ALA A 434 -0.41 14.11 28.12
C ALA A 434 0.95 14.34 27.42
N PRO A 435 1.70 15.41 27.74
CA PRO A 435 2.97 15.71 27.07
C PRO A 435 3.98 14.57 27.25
N GLY A 436 4.20 13.81 26.18
CA GLY A 436 5.07 12.62 26.13
C GLY A 436 4.36 11.32 25.76
N GLU A 437 3.03 11.21 25.91
CA GLU A 437 2.29 10.04 25.44
C GLU A 437 2.02 10.13 23.92
N GLN A 438 2.29 9.05 23.17
CA GLN A 438 2.01 9.02 21.72
C GLN A 438 0.51 9.22 21.43
N PRO A 439 0.14 9.93 20.34
CA PRO A 439 -1.24 10.30 20.07
C PRO A 439 -2.05 9.06 19.63
N LYS A 440 -3.13 8.77 20.35
CA LYS A 440 -3.95 7.57 20.14
C LYS A 440 -4.72 7.69 18.83
N PHE A 441 -4.47 6.76 17.90
CA PHE A 441 -5.15 6.73 16.61
C PHE A 441 -6.66 6.53 16.77
N LEU A 442 -7.47 7.50 16.31
CA LEU A 442 -8.93 7.49 16.43
C LEU A 442 -9.59 6.79 15.22
N GLY A 443 -9.12 7.09 14.01
CA GLY A 443 -9.67 6.59 12.75
C GLY A 443 -9.21 7.45 11.57
N ILE A 444 -9.67 7.14 10.37
CA ILE A 444 -9.40 7.90 9.14
C ILE A 444 -10.68 8.63 8.70
N ARG A 445 -10.55 9.81 8.08
CA ARG A 445 -11.69 10.49 7.44
C ARG A 445 -11.99 9.87 6.08
N GLU A 446 -13.09 9.14 6.03
CA GLU A 446 -13.64 8.58 4.79
C GLU A 446 -14.49 9.65 4.09
N GLN A 447 -14.02 10.15 2.95
CA GLN A 447 -14.70 11.17 2.15
C GLN A 447 -14.31 11.03 0.66
N ARG A 448 -15.09 11.63 -0.25
CA ARG A 448 -14.92 11.52 -1.71
C ARG A 448 -14.22 12.70 -2.36
N VAL A 449 -14.29 13.86 -1.71
CA VAL A 449 -13.99 15.16 -2.30
C VAL A 449 -12.50 15.35 -2.55
N THR A 450 -11.59 14.78 -1.74
CA THR A 450 -10.14 14.84 -2.03
C THR A 450 -9.81 14.19 -3.38
N GLY A 451 -10.26 12.96 -3.61
CA GLY A 451 -10.03 12.23 -4.86
C GLY A 451 -10.57 13.00 -6.07
N PHE A 452 -11.82 13.45 -5.97
CA PHE A 452 -12.46 14.28 -7.00
C PHE A 452 -11.67 15.56 -7.31
N LEU A 453 -11.19 16.28 -6.28
CA LEU A 453 -10.39 17.49 -6.46
C LEU A 453 -9.00 17.20 -7.03
N ILE A 454 -8.32 16.12 -6.60
CA ILE A 454 -6.99 15.74 -7.12
C ILE A 454 -7.07 15.48 -8.62
N PHE A 455 -8.05 14.70 -9.09
CA PHE A 455 -8.19 14.37 -10.51
C PHE A 455 -8.76 15.53 -11.34
N THR A 456 -9.64 16.36 -10.77
CA THR A 456 -10.08 17.62 -11.41
C THR A 456 -8.90 18.57 -11.60
N LEU A 457 -8.08 18.78 -10.56
CA LEU A 457 -6.84 19.59 -10.65
C LEU A 457 -5.85 18.98 -11.66
N MET A 458 -5.75 17.66 -11.76
CA MET A 458 -4.94 16.98 -12.78
C MET A 458 -5.38 17.36 -14.19
N GLY A 459 -6.69 17.37 -14.47
CA GLY A 459 -7.23 17.83 -15.77
C GLY A 459 -6.99 19.32 -16.00
N CYS A 460 -7.18 20.16 -14.99
CA CYS A 460 -6.90 21.60 -15.06
C CYS A 460 -5.40 21.94 -15.18
N SER A 461 -4.49 21.02 -14.83
CA SER A 461 -3.05 21.29 -14.73
C SER A 461 -2.41 21.76 -16.04
N VAL A 462 -2.95 21.37 -17.20
CA VAL A 462 -2.48 21.83 -18.52
C VAL A 462 -2.61 23.35 -18.67
N PHE A 463 -3.70 23.95 -18.18
CA PHE A 463 -3.86 25.41 -18.14
C PHE A 463 -2.91 26.07 -17.13
N MET A 464 -2.48 25.34 -16.09
CA MET A 464 -1.55 25.82 -15.07
C MET A 464 -0.08 25.49 -15.39
N THR A 465 0.23 24.95 -16.58
CA THR A 465 1.57 24.48 -17.00
C THR A 465 2.69 25.49 -16.75
N SER A 466 2.41 26.80 -16.89
CA SER A 466 3.37 27.87 -16.61
C SER A 466 3.93 27.83 -15.17
N VAL A 467 3.11 27.45 -14.17
CA VAL A 467 3.55 27.30 -12.77
C VAL A 467 4.28 25.97 -12.57
N LEU A 468 3.81 24.90 -13.22
CA LEU A 468 4.34 23.55 -13.02
C LEU A 468 5.73 23.34 -13.63
N LYS A 469 6.06 24.06 -14.70
CA LYS A 469 7.39 24.06 -15.32
C LYS A 469 8.50 24.56 -14.39
N PHE A 470 8.18 25.18 -13.25
CA PHE A 470 9.17 25.52 -12.23
C PHE A 470 9.49 24.38 -11.25
N ILE A 471 8.75 23.26 -11.27
CA ILE A 471 8.99 22.13 -10.35
C ILE A 471 10.14 21.26 -10.88
N PRO A 472 11.26 21.11 -10.14
CA PRO A 472 12.39 20.28 -10.56
C PRO A 472 12.15 18.80 -10.22
N MET A 473 12.46 17.90 -11.15
CA MET A 473 12.28 16.45 -11.01
C MET A 473 12.96 15.82 -9.78
N PRO A 474 14.18 16.22 -9.34
CA PRO A 474 14.84 15.60 -8.20
C PRO A 474 14.08 15.79 -6.87
N VAL A 475 13.34 16.88 -6.72
CA VAL A 475 12.43 17.12 -5.58
C VAL A 475 11.28 16.10 -5.60
N LEU A 476 10.67 15.86 -6.77
CA LEU A 476 9.62 14.86 -6.91
C LEU A 476 10.13 13.44 -6.60
N TYR A 477 11.37 13.11 -7.02
CA TYR A 477 12.02 11.85 -6.67
C TYR A 477 12.34 11.74 -5.16
N GLY A 478 12.73 12.83 -4.50
CA GLY A 478 12.91 12.88 -3.04
C GLY A 478 11.59 12.66 -2.27
N VAL A 479 10.47 13.17 -2.80
CA VAL A 479 9.12 12.88 -2.29
C VAL A 479 8.73 11.42 -2.53
N PHE A 480 9.11 10.82 -3.66
CA PHE A 480 8.88 9.39 -3.92
C PHE A 480 9.61 8.50 -2.89
N LEU A 481 10.90 8.77 -2.66
CA LEU A 481 11.68 8.08 -1.63
C LEU A 481 11.03 8.20 -0.24
N TYR A 482 10.53 9.40 0.10
CA TYR A 482 9.79 9.62 1.34
C TYR A 482 8.49 8.80 1.42
N MET A 483 7.68 8.74 0.34
CA MET A 483 6.44 7.96 0.34
C MET A 483 6.69 6.46 0.47
N GLY A 484 7.70 5.90 -0.22
CA GLY A 484 8.11 4.50 -0.08
C GLY A 484 8.60 4.19 1.35
N ALA A 485 9.55 4.98 1.86
CA ALA A 485 10.11 4.80 3.20
C ALA A 485 9.09 5.01 4.34
N SER A 486 8.13 5.93 4.16
CA SER A 486 7.04 6.13 5.13
C SER A 486 6.02 4.99 5.11
N SER A 487 5.81 4.33 3.97
CA SER A 487 4.85 3.23 3.83
C SER A 487 5.37 1.93 4.47
N LEU A 488 6.69 1.69 4.43
CA LEU A 488 7.33 0.57 5.15
C LEU A 488 7.15 0.62 6.68
N LYS A 489 6.92 1.80 7.27
CA LYS A 489 6.78 1.98 8.73
C LYS A 489 5.45 1.47 9.32
N GLY A 490 4.57 0.86 8.50
CA GLY A 490 3.26 0.34 8.92
C GLY A 490 2.99 -1.12 8.52
N ILE A 491 4.02 -1.90 8.22
CA ILE A 491 3.92 -3.29 7.75
C ILE A 491 4.60 -4.21 8.76
N GLN A 492 3.89 -5.16 9.38
CA GLN A 492 4.49 -6.01 10.43
C GLN A 492 5.65 -6.85 9.89
N PHE A 493 5.61 -7.34 8.65
CA PHE A 493 6.75 -8.00 8.00
C PHE A 493 8.05 -7.19 8.09
N PHE A 494 8.01 -5.87 7.91
CA PHE A 494 9.21 -5.03 8.02
C PHE A 494 9.68 -4.86 9.47
N ASP A 495 8.77 -4.82 10.44
CA ASP A 495 9.13 -4.84 11.87
C ASP A 495 9.68 -6.20 12.32
N ARG A 496 9.16 -7.30 11.75
CA ARG A 496 9.71 -8.65 11.96
C ARG A 496 11.09 -8.83 11.29
N ILE A 497 11.37 -8.12 10.19
CA ILE A 497 12.74 -8.02 9.62
C ILE A 497 13.68 -7.28 10.57
N LYS A 498 13.28 -6.10 11.10
CA LYS A 498 14.10 -5.35 12.09
C LYS A 498 14.45 -6.22 13.30
N LEU A 499 13.51 -7.08 13.71
CA LEU A 499 13.68 -8.04 14.81
C LEU A 499 14.90 -8.96 14.62
N PHE A 500 15.29 -9.29 13.39
CA PHE A 500 16.47 -10.10 13.10
C PHE A 500 17.79 -9.35 13.40
N GLY A 501 17.78 -8.01 13.32
CA GLY A 501 18.90 -7.15 13.69
C GLY A 501 18.84 -6.60 15.13
N MET A 502 17.81 -6.95 15.91
CA MET A 502 17.64 -6.48 17.29
C MET A 502 18.09 -7.55 18.30
N PRO A 503 19.02 -7.25 19.23
CA PRO A 503 19.35 -8.18 20.30
C PRO A 503 18.16 -8.31 21.25
N ALA A 504 17.86 -9.54 21.69
CA ALA A 504 16.64 -9.87 22.47
C ALA A 504 16.40 -9.03 23.75
N LYS A 505 17.46 -8.41 24.32
CA LYS A 505 17.34 -7.48 25.46
C LYS A 505 16.67 -6.14 25.14
N HIS A 506 16.66 -5.72 23.87
CA HIS A 506 16.09 -4.44 23.41
C HIS A 506 14.81 -4.65 22.58
N GLN A 507 14.21 -5.83 22.68
CA GLN A 507 13.07 -6.25 21.88
C GLN A 507 11.77 -5.63 22.42
N PRO A 508 10.96 -4.93 21.59
CA PRO A 508 9.73 -4.29 22.05
C PRO A 508 8.62 -5.32 22.39
N ASP A 509 7.72 -4.94 23.31
CA ASP A 509 6.57 -5.74 23.80
C ASP A 509 5.47 -5.99 22.74
N LEU A 510 5.84 -6.69 21.66
CA LEU A 510 4.91 -7.11 20.60
C LEU A 510 4.14 -8.35 21.05
N ILE A 511 2.81 -8.27 21.07
CA ILE A 511 1.90 -9.27 21.67
C ILE A 511 2.17 -10.70 21.15
N TYR A 512 2.52 -10.87 19.88
CA TYR A 512 2.78 -12.19 19.29
C TYR A 512 4.04 -12.88 19.83
N LEU A 513 5.03 -12.13 20.32
CA LEU A 513 6.27 -12.68 20.89
C LEU A 513 6.03 -13.42 22.22
N ARG A 514 4.94 -13.09 22.93
CA ARG A 514 4.53 -13.78 24.16
C ARG A 514 3.93 -15.17 23.90
N TYR A 515 3.52 -15.45 22.66
CA TYR A 515 2.76 -16.66 22.31
C TYR A 515 3.44 -17.57 21.27
N VAL A 516 4.50 -17.12 20.60
CA VAL A 516 5.25 -17.90 19.60
C VAL A 516 6.76 -17.70 19.80
N PRO A 517 7.57 -18.78 19.89
CA PRO A 517 9.01 -18.66 20.14
C PRO A 517 9.74 -18.02 18.96
N LEU A 518 10.76 -17.20 19.27
CA LEU A 518 11.47 -16.34 18.30
C LEU A 518 11.95 -17.08 17.05
N TRP A 519 12.53 -18.27 17.21
CA TRP A 519 13.04 -19.05 16.08
C TRP A 519 11.95 -19.40 15.04
N LYS A 520 10.72 -19.69 15.48
CA LYS A 520 9.58 -19.90 14.58
C LYS A 520 9.15 -18.62 13.86
N VAL A 521 9.23 -17.47 14.52
CA VAL A 521 9.00 -16.16 13.88
C VAL A 521 10.06 -15.88 12.82
N HIS A 522 11.34 -16.16 13.12
CA HIS A 522 12.44 -15.97 12.17
C HIS A 522 12.32 -16.91 10.95
N VAL A 523 11.99 -18.19 11.13
CA VAL A 523 11.73 -19.13 10.03
C VAL A 523 10.56 -18.64 9.15
N PHE A 524 9.47 -18.17 9.76
CA PHE A 524 8.34 -17.60 9.01
C PHE A 524 8.76 -16.36 8.19
N THR A 525 9.52 -15.42 8.78
CA THR A 525 10.03 -14.26 8.03
C THR A 525 11.02 -14.62 6.94
N LEU A 526 11.83 -15.66 7.14
CA LEU A 526 12.78 -16.13 6.13
C LEU A 526 12.04 -16.67 4.91
N VAL A 527 10.98 -17.47 5.11
CA VAL A 527 10.12 -17.93 4.01
C VAL A 527 9.46 -16.74 3.30
N GLN A 528 8.94 -15.75 4.05
CA GLN A 528 8.34 -14.54 3.47
C GLN A 528 9.35 -13.70 2.67
N LEU A 529 10.59 -13.58 3.16
CA LEU A 529 11.68 -12.87 2.50
C LEU A 529 12.17 -13.58 1.24
N THR A 530 12.38 -14.90 1.29
CA THR A 530 12.75 -15.70 0.11
C THR A 530 11.67 -15.64 -0.97
N CYS A 531 10.39 -15.65 -0.58
CA CYS A 531 9.29 -15.39 -1.50
C CYS A 531 9.43 -13.99 -2.14
N LEU A 532 9.60 -12.94 -1.34
CA LEU A 532 9.73 -11.56 -1.84
C LEU A 532 10.95 -11.35 -2.77
N VAL A 533 12.08 -12.02 -2.52
CA VAL A 533 13.23 -12.01 -3.42
C VAL A 533 12.92 -12.70 -4.75
N LEU A 534 12.17 -13.81 -4.74
CA LEU A 534 11.70 -14.47 -5.97
C LEU A 534 10.76 -13.55 -6.78
N LEU A 535 9.85 -12.84 -6.09
CA LEU A 535 9.00 -11.82 -6.74
C LEU A 535 9.83 -10.73 -7.42
N TRP A 536 10.91 -10.28 -6.76
CA TRP A 536 11.79 -9.23 -7.27
C TRP A 536 12.53 -9.65 -8.55
N VAL A 537 13.15 -10.82 -8.55
CA VAL A 537 13.89 -11.36 -9.71
C VAL A 537 12.97 -11.52 -10.92
N ILE A 538 11.74 -12.00 -10.71
CA ILE A 538 10.75 -12.16 -11.78
C ILE A 538 10.20 -10.79 -12.25
N LYS A 539 10.02 -9.80 -11.35
CA LYS A 539 9.68 -8.40 -11.70
C LYS A 539 10.77 -7.71 -12.51
N ALA A 540 12.03 -8.03 -12.30
CA ALA A 540 13.17 -7.50 -13.08
C ALA A 540 13.32 -8.19 -14.46
N SER A 541 12.67 -9.35 -14.64
CA SER A 541 12.75 -10.14 -15.87
C SER A 541 11.64 -9.77 -16.87
N ALA A 542 11.83 -10.09 -18.15
CA ALA A 542 10.78 -9.95 -19.17
C ALA A 542 9.49 -10.75 -18.85
N ALA A 543 9.58 -11.73 -17.95
CA ALA A 543 8.45 -12.49 -17.41
C ALA A 543 7.54 -11.70 -16.45
N ALA A 544 7.80 -10.41 -16.17
CA ALA A 544 6.99 -9.57 -15.28
C ALA A 544 5.49 -9.49 -15.64
N VAL A 545 5.10 -9.83 -16.87
CA VAL A 545 3.69 -9.98 -17.27
C VAL A 545 2.96 -11.11 -16.51
N VAL A 546 3.68 -12.12 -16.03
CA VAL A 546 3.15 -13.28 -15.26
C VAL A 546 3.02 -12.95 -13.76
N PHE A 547 3.41 -11.75 -13.33
CA PHE A 547 3.39 -11.27 -11.93
C PHE A 547 2.07 -11.55 -11.16
N PRO A 548 0.86 -11.40 -11.73
CA PRO A 548 -0.39 -11.72 -11.02
C PRO A 548 -0.54 -13.21 -10.65
N MET A 549 -0.14 -14.11 -11.55
CA MET A 549 -0.17 -15.56 -11.31
C MET A 549 0.85 -15.98 -10.25
N MET A 550 1.96 -15.25 -10.14
CA MET A 550 2.95 -15.43 -9.10
C MET A 550 2.43 -14.99 -7.71
N VAL A 551 1.57 -13.96 -7.63
CA VAL A 551 0.90 -13.61 -6.36
C VAL A 551 -0.09 -14.69 -5.93
N LEU A 552 -0.80 -15.34 -6.86
CA LEU A 552 -1.58 -16.55 -6.56
C LEU A 552 -0.69 -17.70 -6.04
N ALA A 553 0.53 -17.86 -6.57
CA ALA A 553 1.48 -18.83 -6.06
C ALA A 553 1.92 -18.52 -4.61
N LEU A 554 1.97 -17.25 -4.17
CA LEU A 554 2.18 -16.91 -2.75
C LEU A 554 1.04 -17.40 -1.86
N VAL A 555 -0.21 -17.37 -2.33
CA VAL A 555 -1.37 -17.92 -1.59
C VAL A 555 -1.23 -19.44 -1.45
N PHE A 556 -0.73 -20.12 -2.50
CA PHE A 556 -0.44 -21.56 -2.44
C PHE A 556 0.74 -21.90 -1.50
N ILE A 557 1.86 -21.17 -1.57
CA ILE A 557 2.99 -21.31 -0.63
C ILE A 557 2.52 -21.04 0.80
N ARG A 558 1.67 -20.04 0.99
CA ARG A 558 1.06 -19.77 2.29
C ARG A 558 0.12 -20.90 2.73
N LYS A 559 -0.56 -21.59 1.82
CA LYS A 559 -1.33 -22.80 2.17
C LYS A 559 -0.43 -23.98 2.53
N LEU A 560 0.75 -24.09 1.92
CA LEU A 560 1.76 -25.10 2.25
C LEU A 560 2.36 -24.88 3.66
N LEU A 561 2.46 -23.62 4.12
CA LEU A 561 2.88 -23.28 5.49
C LEU A 561 1.96 -23.85 6.58
N ASP A 562 0.70 -24.20 6.27
CA ASP A 562 -0.21 -24.90 7.20
C ASP A 562 0.29 -26.32 7.56
N LEU A 563 1.25 -26.89 6.82
CA LEU A 563 1.89 -28.18 7.13
C LEU A 563 3.05 -28.05 8.13
N MET A 564 3.73 -26.91 8.16
CA MET A 564 4.94 -26.68 8.96
C MET A 564 4.66 -26.02 10.32
N PHE A 565 3.53 -25.33 10.46
CA PHE A 565 3.18 -24.55 11.65
C PHE A 565 1.86 -25.01 12.27
N THR A 566 1.78 -25.00 13.60
CA THR A 566 0.50 -25.31 14.25
C THR A 566 -0.52 -24.20 13.99
N LYS A 567 -1.79 -24.56 13.79
CA LYS A 567 -2.88 -23.60 13.51
C LYS A 567 -3.00 -22.49 14.57
N ARG A 568 -2.56 -22.74 15.81
CA ARG A 568 -2.53 -21.76 16.91
C ARG A 568 -1.39 -20.76 16.77
N GLU A 569 -0.16 -21.20 16.50
CA GLU A 569 0.96 -20.27 16.27
C GLU A 569 0.70 -19.41 15.03
N LEU A 570 0.17 -20.04 13.99
CA LEU A 570 -0.11 -19.42 12.71
C LEU A 570 -1.20 -18.33 12.81
N SER A 571 -2.20 -18.49 13.69
CA SER A 571 -3.21 -17.44 13.91
C SER A 571 -2.68 -16.23 14.71
N TRP A 572 -1.59 -16.38 15.48
CA TRP A 572 -0.91 -15.22 16.07
C TRP A 572 -0.13 -14.40 15.03
N LEU A 573 0.39 -15.04 13.98
CA LEU A 573 1.19 -14.37 12.93
C LEU A 573 0.35 -13.78 11.77
N ASP A 574 -0.83 -14.34 11.45
CA ASP A 574 -1.59 -13.94 10.26
C ASP A 574 -3.04 -13.47 10.47
N ASP A 575 -3.67 -13.72 11.62
CA ASP A 575 -5.15 -13.67 11.71
C ASP A 575 -5.75 -12.28 12.03
N LEU A 576 -6.99 -12.11 11.56
CA LEU A 576 -7.78 -10.90 11.32
C LEU A 576 -8.28 -10.15 12.57
N MET A 577 -7.59 -10.25 13.71
CA MET A 577 -7.94 -9.55 14.97
C MET A 577 -7.04 -8.34 15.25
N PRO A 578 -7.59 -7.12 15.40
CA PRO A 578 -6.80 -5.91 15.65
C PRO A 578 -6.16 -5.93 17.04
N GLU A 579 -4.94 -5.42 17.12
CA GLU A 579 -4.11 -5.39 18.35
C GLU A 579 -4.80 -4.67 19.52
N SER A 580 -5.65 -3.67 19.26
CA SER A 580 -6.42 -3.01 20.31
C SER A 580 -7.39 -3.94 21.03
N LYS A 581 -7.98 -4.93 20.32
CA LYS A 581 -8.81 -5.96 20.95
C LYS A 581 -7.96 -7.00 21.67
N LYS A 582 -6.83 -7.42 21.08
CA LYS A 582 -5.85 -8.31 21.74
C LYS A 582 -5.41 -7.69 23.08
N LYS A 583 -4.93 -6.44 23.08
CA LYS A 583 -4.58 -5.71 24.31
C LYS A 583 -5.77 -5.58 25.28
N THR A 584 -6.98 -5.25 24.82
CA THR A 584 -8.15 -5.16 25.72
C THR A 584 -8.53 -6.52 26.35
N GLU A 585 -8.38 -7.62 25.62
CA GLU A 585 -8.63 -8.97 26.15
C GLU A 585 -7.49 -9.49 27.01
N ASP A 586 -6.25 -9.15 26.71
CA ASP A 586 -5.09 -9.53 27.51
C ASP A 586 -4.97 -8.67 28.79
N ASP A 587 -5.33 -7.38 28.75
CA ASP A 587 -5.53 -6.54 29.95
C ASP A 587 -6.67 -7.10 30.83
N LYS A 588 -7.75 -7.63 30.21
CA LYS A 588 -8.83 -8.33 30.95
C LYS A 588 -8.37 -9.66 31.54
N LYS A 589 -7.62 -10.48 30.81
CA LYS A 589 -7.05 -11.75 31.31
C LYS A 589 -6.02 -11.51 32.40
N LYS A 590 -5.18 -10.47 32.26
CA LYS A 590 -4.22 -10.07 33.29
C LYS A 590 -4.95 -9.67 34.56
N LYS A 591 -5.97 -8.80 34.46
CA LYS A 591 -6.83 -8.44 35.61
C LYS A 591 -7.62 -9.62 36.20
N ALA A 592 -8.04 -10.58 35.39
CA ALA A 592 -8.69 -11.80 35.87
C ALA A 592 -7.70 -12.73 36.60
N ARG A 593 -6.45 -12.83 36.11
CA ARG A 593 -5.38 -13.62 36.74
C ARG A 593 -4.84 -12.94 38.01
N GLU A 594 -4.71 -11.62 38.01
CA GLU A 594 -4.41 -10.81 39.19
C GLU A 594 -5.50 -11.00 40.26
N LYS A 595 -6.78 -10.93 39.90
CA LYS A 595 -7.89 -11.26 40.80
C LYS A 595 -7.85 -12.69 41.33
N LEU A 596 -7.58 -13.69 40.49
CA LEU A 596 -7.45 -15.09 40.94
C LEU A 596 -6.24 -15.29 41.88
N GLU A 597 -5.14 -14.55 41.67
CA GLU A 597 -3.97 -14.54 42.57
C GLU A 597 -4.21 -13.74 43.86
N GLU A 598 -5.08 -12.73 43.85
CA GLU A 598 -5.56 -12.04 45.05
C GLU A 598 -6.54 -12.93 45.84
N GLU A 599 -7.52 -13.54 45.18
CA GLU A 599 -8.50 -14.46 45.76
C GLU A 599 -7.80 -15.68 46.38
N SER A 600 -6.80 -16.28 45.71
CA SER A 600 -6.03 -17.40 46.28
C SER A 600 -5.20 -16.99 47.51
N ARG A 601 -4.62 -15.77 47.54
CA ARG A 601 -3.90 -15.26 48.71
C ARG A 601 -4.82 -14.99 49.88
N LEU A 602 -6.03 -14.48 49.63
CA LEU A 602 -7.03 -14.28 50.67
C LEU A 602 -7.46 -15.61 51.29
N VAL A 603 -7.68 -16.66 50.48
CA VAL A 603 -7.95 -18.01 50.98
C VAL A 603 -6.76 -18.59 51.76
N GLU A 604 -5.52 -18.40 51.31
CA GLU A 604 -4.31 -18.80 52.07
C GLU A 604 -4.13 -18.03 53.39
N GLU A 605 -4.66 -16.81 53.51
CA GLU A 605 -4.70 -16.06 54.76
C GLU A 605 -5.84 -16.49 55.68
N GLU A 606 -7.03 -16.80 55.16
CA GLU A 606 -8.12 -17.35 55.94
C GLU A 606 -7.78 -18.74 56.47
N GLU A 607 -7.19 -19.63 55.66
CA GLU A 607 -6.69 -20.92 56.14
C GLU A 607 -5.63 -20.76 57.25
N ARG A 608 -4.73 -19.78 57.14
CA ARG A 608 -3.74 -19.51 58.20
C ARG A 608 -4.39 -18.96 59.48
N LYS A 609 -5.36 -18.05 59.37
CA LYS A 609 -6.13 -17.55 60.53
C LYS A 609 -6.93 -18.68 61.18
N LEU A 610 -7.53 -19.57 60.40
CA LEU A 610 -8.28 -20.74 60.90
C LEU A 610 -7.36 -21.74 61.62
N LYS A 611 -6.18 -22.04 61.07
CA LYS A 611 -5.17 -22.93 61.69
C LYS A 611 -4.63 -22.35 63.00
N VAL A 612 -4.32 -21.05 63.04
CA VAL A 612 -3.90 -20.35 64.28
C VAL A 612 -5.01 -20.33 65.34
N SER A 613 -6.29 -20.39 64.94
CA SER A 613 -7.42 -20.37 65.87
C SER A 613 -7.69 -21.70 66.61
N PHE A 614 -6.96 -22.78 66.30
CA PHE A 614 -7.25 -24.13 66.85
C PHE A 614 -6.23 -24.62 67.91
N GLU A 615 -5.15 -23.89 68.15
CA GLU A 615 -4.00 -24.34 68.95
C GLU A 615 -4.12 -23.92 70.45
N GLY A 616 -5.33 -24.03 71.03
CA GLY A 616 -5.73 -23.17 72.17
C GLY A 616 -6.51 -23.76 73.37
N SER A 617 -6.72 -25.08 73.52
CA SER A 617 -7.31 -25.63 74.77
C SER A 617 -7.16 -27.15 75.04
N ASN A 618 -6.22 -27.50 75.94
CA ASN A 618 -6.26 -28.54 77.00
C ASN A 618 -6.80 -30.00 76.78
N LEU A 619 -5.84 -30.96 76.76
CA LEU A 619 -5.68 -32.12 77.69
C LEU A 619 -6.78 -33.19 77.92
N LEU A 620 -6.51 -34.47 77.56
CA LEU A 620 -6.23 -35.60 78.50
C LEU A 620 -5.98 -37.01 77.86
N SER A 621 -5.07 -37.81 78.49
CA SER A 621 -4.85 -39.30 78.48
C SER A 621 -4.84 -40.13 77.15
N ILE A 622 -3.72 -40.70 76.64
CA ILE A 622 -2.98 -41.94 77.07
C ILE A 622 -3.81 -43.25 76.87
N PRO A 623 -3.31 -44.39 76.27
CA PRO A 623 -1.91 -44.85 76.15
C PRO A 623 -1.36 -45.43 74.80
N VAL A 624 -0.04 -45.26 74.62
CA VAL A 624 1.03 -46.23 74.25
C VAL A 624 0.68 -47.60 73.62
N ASN A 625 1.31 -47.94 72.48
CA ASN A 625 2.11 -49.18 72.34
C ASN A 625 3.14 -49.13 71.19
N SER A 626 4.19 -49.95 71.27
CA SER A 626 5.43 -49.86 70.48
C SER A 626 5.77 -51.14 69.71
N PHE A 627 6.44 -51.04 68.56
CA PHE A 627 7.35 -52.10 68.08
C PHE A 627 8.55 -51.54 67.27
N SER A 628 9.65 -52.28 67.36
CA SER A 628 11.05 -51.98 66.95
C SER A 628 11.35 -52.12 65.46
N GLY A 629 12.57 -51.72 65.05
CA GLY A 629 13.15 -52.00 63.72
C GLY A 629 14.60 -52.53 63.77
N SER A 630 15.10 -53.01 62.63
CA SER A 630 16.43 -53.59 62.35
C SER A 630 16.54 -53.74 60.80
N SER A 631 17.43 -53.11 60.04
CA SER A 631 18.92 -53.16 59.97
C SER A 631 19.47 -54.28 59.05
N ASP A 632 20.07 -53.85 57.92
CA ASP A 632 21.14 -54.49 57.11
C ASP A 632 20.83 -55.86 56.40
N SER A 633 21.44 -56.28 55.28
CA SER A 633 22.56 -55.78 54.44
C SER A 633 22.44 -56.21 52.94
N ASP A 634 23.37 -55.79 52.07
CA ASP A 634 23.50 -56.04 50.60
C ASP A 634 23.52 -57.53 50.16
N GLY A 635 23.39 -57.95 48.89
CA GLY A 635 23.26 -57.32 47.54
C GLY A 635 22.94 -58.44 46.50
N LEU A 636 22.73 -58.29 45.19
CA LEU A 636 23.19 -57.37 44.12
C LEU A 636 22.24 -57.48 42.88
N VAL A 637 22.06 -56.40 42.10
CA VAL A 637 21.71 -56.34 40.64
C VAL A 637 20.46 -57.14 40.16
N VAL A 638 19.39 -56.53 39.62
CA VAL A 638 19.27 -56.02 38.23
C VAL A 638 18.44 -54.72 38.13
N ASN A 639 18.87 -53.84 37.20
CA ASN A 639 18.19 -52.67 36.64
C ASN A 639 16.64 -52.73 36.47
N ILE A 640 15.94 -51.71 36.99
CA ILE A 640 14.81 -51.00 36.33
C ILE A 640 14.96 -49.50 36.67
N SER A 641 14.71 -48.63 35.68
CA SER A 641 14.66 -47.17 35.87
C SER A 641 13.22 -46.68 35.82
N ASP A 642 12.48 -46.86 36.92
CA ASP A 642 11.17 -46.24 37.15
C ASP A 642 10.84 -46.18 38.66
N GLU A 643 9.78 -45.47 39.03
CA GLU A 643 9.23 -45.35 40.40
C GLU A 643 10.11 -44.73 41.52
N MET A 644 10.39 -43.42 41.44
CA MET A 644 10.57 -42.58 42.64
C MET A 644 9.89 -41.20 42.59
N VAL A 645 8.89 -41.00 41.72
CA VAL A 645 8.05 -39.78 41.69
C VAL A 645 6.56 -40.12 41.60
N GLN A 646 6.04 -40.88 42.58
CA GLN A 646 4.60 -41.01 42.82
C GLN A 646 4.25 -40.87 44.31
N THR A 647 4.03 -39.62 44.76
CA THR A 647 3.32 -39.32 46.02
C THR A 647 2.10 -38.42 45.76
N ALA A 648 0.97 -39.09 45.54
CA ALA A 648 -0.42 -38.68 45.81
C ALA A 648 -1.03 -37.38 45.23
N VAL A 649 -0.27 -36.37 44.78
CA VAL A 649 -0.85 -35.05 44.42
C VAL A 649 -1.50 -35.01 43.02
N TRP A 650 -0.95 -35.73 42.03
CA TRP A 650 -1.34 -35.56 40.62
C TRP A 650 -2.68 -36.20 40.20
N LYS A 651 -3.28 -37.08 41.01
CA LYS A 651 -4.56 -37.74 40.65
C LYS A 651 -5.81 -36.88 40.87
N ALA A 652 -5.72 -35.77 41.61
CA ALA A 652 -6.86 -34.89 41.88
C ALA A 652 -7.15 -33.87 40.78
N VAL A 653 -6.17 -33.50 39.96
CA VAL A 653 -6.30 -32.40 38.97
C VAL A 653 -6.91 -32.87 37.64
N ASN A 654 -6.66 -34.12 37.24
CA ASN A 654 -7.01 -34.58 35.89
C ASN A 654 -8.50 -34.95 35.72
N SER A 655 -9.25 -35.15 36.81
CA SER A 655 -10.68 -35.49 36.77
C SER A 655 -11.59 -34.30 36.42
N SER A 656 -11.10 -33.06 36.52
CA SER A 656 -11.87 -31.85 36.22
C SER A 656 -11.73 -31.33 34.78
N ALA A 657 -10.92 -31.99 33.93
CA ALA A 657 -10.54 -31.47 32.62
C ALA A 657 -11.37 -31.95 31.42
N GLU A 658 -12.02 -33.13 31.51
CA GLU A 658 -12.57 -33.81 30.32
C GLU A 658 -14.08 -33.62 30.05
N PHE A 659 -14.83 -32.88 30.87
CA PHE A 659 -16.29 -32.78 30.73
C PHE A 659 -16.83 -31.44 30.18
N CYS A 660 -16.33 -30.99 29.02
CA CYS A 660 -16.95 -29.85 28.32
C CYS A 660 -16.85 -29.91 26.77
N ALA A 661 -17.42 -30.97 26.16
CA ALA A 661 -17.34 -31.22 24.71
C ALA A 661 -18.67 -31.51 23.97
N GLN A 662 -19.79 -30.89 24.39
CA GLN A 662 -21.06 -30.75 23.61
C GLN A 662 -21.84 -32.06 23.27
N PRO A 663 -23.01 -32.03 22.56
CA PRO A 663 -24.19 -31.14 22.69
C PRO A 663 -25.56 -31.90 22.71
N VAL A 664 -26.60 -31.37 23.37
CA VAL A 664 -27.99 -31.90 23.30
C VAL A 664 -29.06 -30.79 23.09
N ARG A 665 -30.25 -31.18 22.61
CA ARG A 665 -31.32 -30.34 22.01
C ARG A 665 -32.35 -29.76 23.01
N ARG A 666 -33.18 -28.82 22.52
CA ARG A 666 -34.42 -28.30 23.15
C ARG A 666 -35.65 -29.18 22.93
N SER A 667 -36.49 -29.30 23.97
CA SER A 667 -37.97 -29.27 23.97
C SER A 667 -38.38 -28.93 25.42
N GLY A 668 -39.29 -27.99 25.74
CA GLY A 668 -40.75 -28.14 25.67
C GLY A 668 -41.29 -28.71 27.01
N SER A 669 -42.17 -28.08 27.80
CA SER A 669 -42.93 -26.82 27.61
C SER A 669 -43.19 -26.06 28.96
N GLN A 670 -44.30 -25.31 29.07
CA GLN A 670 -44.69 -24.42 30.19
C GLN A 670 -45.22 -25.24 31.42
N GLU A 671 -45.42 -24.72 32.64
CA GLU A 671 -45.95 -23.41 33.07
C GLU A 671 -45.34 -22.80 34.37
N LYS A 672 -45.64 -21.50 34.59
CA LYS A 672 -45.94 -20.72 35.83
C LYS A 672 -45.27 -21.16 37.16
N VAL A 673 -44.77 -20.24 38.01
CA VAL A 673 -45.55 -19.19 38.72
C VAL A 673 -44.72 -17.92 39.02
N ALA A 674 -45.42 -16.77 39.09
CA ALA A 674 -45.10 -15.46 39.69
C ALA A 674 -43.65 -14.91 39.69
N CYS A 675 -43.50 -13.71 39.11
CA CYS A 675 -42.36 -12.82 39.35
C CYS A 675 -42.84 -11.59 40.14
N VAL A 676 -42.14 -11.21 41.21
CA VAL A 676 -42.46 -10.01 42.00
C VAL A 676 -41.93 -8.77 41.30
N ARG A 677 -42.81 -7.80 41.08
CA ARG A 677 -42.53 -6.50 40.47
C ARG A 677 -42.48 -5.44 41.57
N VAL A 678 -41.45 -4.59 41.54
CA VAL A 678 -41.31 -3.45 42.44
C VAL A 678 -41.29 -2.18 41.59
N ASP A 679 -42.44 -1.51 41.49
CA ASP A 679 -42.54 -0.15 40.99
C ASP A 679 -42.36 0.83 42.17
N VAL A 680 -41.71 1.98 41.95
CA VAL A 680 -41.45 3.01 42.99
C VAL A 680 -41.71 4.41 42.45
N SER A 681 -42.90 4.94 42.75
CA SER A 681 -43.40 6.34 42.70
C SER A 681 -44.90 6.26 43.03
N PRO A 682 -45.53 7.23 43.73
CA PRO A 682 -45.33 8.68 43.64
C PRO A 682 -44.77 9.26 44.99
N ASP A 683 -44.66 10.58 45.25
CA ASP A 683 -45.69 11.64 45.27
C ASP A 683 -45.27 12.97 44.60
N SER A 684 -46.27 13.85 44.39
CA SER A 684 -46.17 15.26 43.98
C SER A 684 -47.27 16.07 44.69
N PRO A 685 -47.20 17.42 44.79
CA PRO A 685 -47.70 18.25 43.67
C PRO A 685 -47.09 19.66 43.51
N GLY A 686 -47.47 20.33 42.40
CA GLY A 686 -47.42 21.80 42.21
C GLY A 686 -46.17 22.37 41.51
N GLU A 687 -46.24 23.40 40.65
CA GLU A 687 -47.35 23.92 39.82
C GLU A 687 -46.79 24.90 38.75
N ALA A 688 -47.63 25.37 37.83
CA ALA A 688 -47.49 26.57 36.96
C ALA A 688 -46.49 26.61 35.74
N SER A 689 -47.08 26.87 34.56
CA SER A 689 -46.65 27.83 33.49
C SER A 689 -45.26 27.66 32.80
N THR A 690 -45.11 27.07 31.60
CA THR A 690 -45.43 27.54 30.21
C THR A 690 -44.48 28.56 29.55
N THR A 691 -43.98 28.23 28.33
CA THR A 691 -43.53 29.09 27.19
C THR A 691 -42.47 30.19 27.42
N GLU A 692 -41.45 30.41 26.57
CA GLU A 692 -40.91 29.64 25.42
C GLU A 692 -39.35 29.78 25.40
N THR A 693 -38.52 30.05 24.37
CA THR A 693 -38.66 30.39 22.92
C THR A 693 -37.38 29.93 22.16
N PHE A 694 -37.37 29.96 20.82
CA PHE A 694 -36.17 29.70 19.98
C PHE A 694 -35.09 30.80 20.07
N LEU A 695 -33.81 30.38 20.11
CA LEU A 695 -32.71 30.90 19.25
C LEU A 695 -31.51 29.94 19.23
#